data_AF-A0A484MWH1-F1
#
_entry.id   AF-A0A484MWH1-F1
#
_cell.length_a   1.000
_cell.length_b   1.000
_cell.length_c   1.000
_cell.angle_alpha   90.00
_cell.angle_beta   90.00
_cell.angle_gamma   90.00
#
_symmetry.space_group_name_H-M   'P 1'
#
loop_
_entity.id
_entity.type
_entity.pdbx_description
1 polymer ?
#
loop_
_entity_poly.entity_id
_entity_poly.type
_entity_poly.pdbx_seq_one_letter_code
_entity_poly.pdbx_strand_id
1 'polypeptide(L)'
;MLFGNEFTGNVPNDYVKIESLRKINLSSNALSGSIPEFLGDLPNLRFLDLSRNDLSGEIPSALFKSCEKALFVSLSRNRLSGSIPTSIGNCQSLEGLDLSFNRIIGSLPPQICTIPGMSYLSLRSNALSGNVQEQISTCQRLELLDLGTNEFTGIAPFEVFSFPNLAYFNISSNLFQGGVRNLGACSQRLQVLDISRNSFSGEIPRSIAKCSSLKYLDLGHNCLNGTIPLEIADLENLVLIRLENNSISGTIPPRLGHIEWLEVLDFSNLILGGEIPDQISNLRFLLEMDISRNQIRGEIPQKLYNMPNLKILDIHHNQIGGGIPTTIGNLSNLHWLDFSENRLTGSIPTSLGSLTNLTHFNLSSNLLSGEIPSNETIGKFGSSTFANNPSLCGFPLGSCHKRGKKPRLSASAIVAIIAASVIITGVVIVTVINVKAARRSRRVEETIISESTLLASSDSNALIGKLVLYSKSLPSKYEDWEAGTRALLDKDCLIGGGSIGTVYKATFESGVSISVKKLETLGRIRNQDEFEQEMGRLGSLDEHPNIVPIQGYYWSSSLQLILSEFVQNGSLAENPGLDWPRRFGIALGTAKALSFLHHDCDPPVLHLNVKPSNVLLGESYEPKVSDYGLGKILPFLDNSGLTKSHNAVGYVAPELAQTMRVSEKCDVYSYGVILLGLVTGRGPVESSPPENEVVVLCSHVRGLMERGAGSECLDRRLRRGGGFADENEMVQVMKLGLICTCETPSQRPSMAEVVQVLESIRNDSV
;
A
#
# COMPACT_ATOMS: atom_id res chain seq x y z
N MET A 1 23.79 -21.03 6.94
CA MET A 1 22.45 -20.48 6.65
C MET A 1 21.66 -21.62 6.03
N LEU A 2 20.51 -21.96 6.59
CA LEU A 2 19.70 -23.12 6.22
C LEU A 2 18.20 -22.75 6.32
N PHE A 3 17.86 -21.55 5.85
CA PHE A 3 16.52 -20.97 5.93
C PHE A 3 15.75 -21.26 4.63
N GLY A 4 14.43 -21.46 4.67
CA GLY A 4 13.63 -21.64 3.45
C GLY A 4 13.85 -22.98 2.73
N ASN A 5 14.11 -24.08 3.45
CA ASN A 5 14.44 -25.40 2.89
C ASN A 5 13.46 -26.52 3.35
N GLU A 6 12.30 -26.15 3.90
CA GLU A 6 11.26 -27.07 4.42
C GLU A 6 11.73 -28.11 5.45
N PHE A 7 12.88 -27.90 6.11
CA PHE A 7 13.45 -28.88 7.04
C PHE A 7 12.49 -29.22 8.18
N THR A 8 12.28 -30.52 8.42
CA THR A 8 11.38 -31.07 9.46
C THR A 8 12.16 -31.65 10.65
N GLY A 9 11.47 -31.87 11.76
CA GLY A 9 12.08 -32.35 13.01
C GLY A 9 12.72 -31.21 13.82
N ASN A 10 13.54 -31.54 14.82
CA ASN A 10 14.16 -30.54 15.70
C ASN A 10 15.62 -30.23 15.31
N VAL A 11 16.17 -29.12 15.79
CA VAL A 11 17.56 -28.71 15.53
C VAL A 11 18.53 -29.78 16.08
N PRO A 12 19.42 -30.39 15.27
CA PRO A 12 20.23 -31.52 15.72
C PRO A 12 21.25 -31.15 16.81
N ASN A 13 21.31 -31.95 17.88
CA ASN A 13 22.24 -31.76 19.00
C ASN A 13 23.74 -31.73 18.58
N ASP A 14 24.10 -32.34 17.44
CA ASP A 14 25.46 -32.31 16.91
C ASP A 14 25.99 -30.90 16.62
N TYR A 15 25.13 -29.89 16.48
CA TYR A 15 25.52 -28.50 16.29
C TYR A 15 26.35 -27.96 17.48
N VAL A 16 26.20 -28.52 18.69
CA VAL A 16 27.02 -28.16 19.87
C VAL A 16 28.51 -28.39 19.64
N LYS A 17 28.88 -29.34 18.76
CA LYS A 17 30.27 -29.70 18.43
C LYS A 17 30.95 -28.65 17.55
N ILE A 18 30.22 -27.65 17.06
CA ILE A 18 30.71 -26.62 16.13
C ILE A 18 30.90 -25.31 16.90
N GLU A 19 31.83 -25.31 17.85
CA GLU A 19 32.14 -24.18 18.75
C GLU A 19 32.49 -22.86 18.02
N SER A 20 32.86 -22.93 16.75
CA SER A 20 33.11 -21.79 15.86
C SER A 20 31.85 -21.11 15.33
N LEU A 21 30.65 -21.63 15.58
CA LEU A 21 29.39 -21.05 15.10
C LEU A 21 29.17 -19.63 15.64
N ARG A 22 29.03 -18.67 14.71
CA ARG A 22 28.69 -17.27 14.99
C ARG A 22 27.29 -16.86 14.53
N LYS A 23 26.72 -17.57 13.55
CA LYS A 23 25.41 -17.27 12.97
C LYS A 23 24.67 -18.56 12.68
N ILE A 24 23.60 -18.81 13.43
CA ILE A 24 22.60 -19.83 13.12
C ILE A 24 21.40 -19.10 12.51
N ASN A 25 20.99 -19.55 11.33
CA ASN A 25 19.72 -19.15 10.75
C ASN A 25 19.09 -20.39 10.11
N LEU A 26 17.93 -20.75 10.64
CA LEU A 26 17.10 -21.91 10.32
C LEU A 26 15.63 -21.47 10.11
N SER A 27 15.39 -20.20 9.80
CA SER A 27 14.02 -19.68 9.70
C SER A 27 13.29 -20.10 8.44
N SER A 28 11.97 -20.01 8.44
CA SER A 28 11.11 -20.45 7.32
C SER A 28 11.36 -21.91 6.94
N ASN A 29 11.23 -22.82 7.91
CA ASN A 29 11.26 -24.26 7.72
C ASN A 29 10.04 -24.89 8.44
N ALA A 30 10.00 -26.22 8.53
CA ALA A 30 8.98 -26.98 9.25
C ALA A 30 9.54 -27.60 10.55
N LEU A 31 10.51 -26.93 11.19
CA LEU A 31 11.17 -27.44 12.39
C LEU A 31 10.20 -27.45 13.57
N SER A 32 10.22 -28.50 14.37
CA SER A 32 9.23 -28.76 15.41
C SER A 32 9.82 -29.47 16.64
N GLY A 33 9.09 -29.42 17.75
CA GLY A 33 9.60 -29.77 19.09
C GLY A 33 10.00 -28.53 19.89
N SER A 34 10.75 -28.70 20.97
CA SER A 34 11.22 -27.60 21.84
C SER A 34 12.56 -27.04 21.38
N ILE A 35 12.82 -25.75 21.64
CA ILE A 35 14.12 -25.13 21.41
C ILE A 35 15.19 -25.92 22.20
N PRO A 36 16.23 -26.48 21.55
CA PRO A 36 17.24 -27.25 22.28
C PRO A 36 18.15 -26.38 23.15
N GLU A 37 18.35 -26.79 24.40
CA GLU A 37 19.12 -26.04 25.40
C GLU A 37 20.59 -25.81 25.01
N PHE A 38 21.19 -26.75 24.26
CA PHE A 38 22.59 -26.69 23.83
C PHE A 38 22.92 -25.44 22.99
N LEU A 39 21.91 -24.79 22.38
CA LEU A 39 22.10 -23.55 21.63
C LEU A 39 22.67 -22.43 22.52
N GLY A 40 22.37 -22.45 23.82
CA GLY A 40 22.92 -21.52 24.81
C GLY A 40 24.32 -21.87 25.32
N ASP A 41 24.87 -23.03 24.97
CA ASP A 41 26.24 -23.44 25.26
C ASP A 41 27.24 -23.00 24.17
N LEU A 42 26.79 -22.42 23.05
CA LEU A 42 27.63 -22.00 21.92
C LEU A 42 28.33 -20.65 22.19
N PRO A 43 29.62 -20.61 22.58
CA PRO A 43 30.22 -19.43 23.21
C PRO A 43 30.60 -18.33 22.21
N ASN A 44 30.30 -18.50 20.93
CA ASN A 44 30.61 -17.56 19.85
C ASN A 44 29.37 -17.09 19.07
N LEU A 45 28.18 -17.55 19.43
CA LEU A 45 26.93 -17.26 18.74
C LEU A 45 26.58 -15.77 18.87
N ARG A 46 26.47 -15.08 17.73
CA ARG A 46 26.11 -13.65 17.64
C ARG A 46 24.71 -13.43 17.09
N PHE A 47 24.23 -14.34 16.25
CA PHE A 47 22.94 -14.24 15.59
C PHE A 47 22.27 -15.60 15.63
N LEU A 48 21.07 -15.67 16.19
CA LEU A 48 20.21 -16.84 16.21
C LEU A 48 18.86 -16.46 15.61
N ASP A 49 18.46 -17.14 14.53
CA ASP A 49 17.15 -16.98 13.92
C ASP A 49 16.53 -18.37 13.70
N LEU A 50 15.48 -18.64 14.47
CA LEU A 50 14.63 -19.84 14.37
C LEU A 50 13.20 -19.47 13.97
N SER A 51 12.97 -18.25 13.47
CA SER A 51 11.63 -17.74 13.18
C SER A 51 10.89 -18.52 12.08
N ARG A 52 9.56 -18.43 12.02
CA ARG A 52 8.72 -19.15 11.04
C ARG A 52 9.00 -20.65 11.01
N ASN A 53 8.69 -21.30 12.12
CA ASN A 53 8.78 -22.74 12.30
C ASN A 53 7.60 -23.22 13.17
N ASP A 54 7.54 -24.52 13.45
CA ASP A 54 6.56 -25.16 14.33
C ASP A 54 7.17 -25.51 15.71
N LEU A 55 8.20 -24.77 16.16
CA LEU A 55 8.79 -24.96 17.49
C LEU A 55 7.77 -24.57 18.58
N SER A 56 7.81 -25.28 19.71
CA SER A 56 6.74 -25.29 20.71
C SER A 56 7.26 -25.58 22.11
N GLY A 57 6.44 -25.31 23.13
CA GLY A 57 6.89 -25.36 24.53
C GLY A 57 7.65 -24.08 24.91
N GLU A 58 8.35 -24.12 26.03
CA GLU A 58 8.94 -22.91 26.62
C GLU A 58 10.27 -22.50 25.96
N ILE A 59 10.62 -21.21 26.08
CA ILE A 59 11.98 -20.74 25.80
C ILE A 59 12.86 -21.18 26.98
N PRO A 60 13.82 -22.11 26.82
CA PRO A 60 14.57 -22.62 27.95
C PRO A 60 15.51 -21.53 28.49
N SER A 61 15.57 -21.38 29.82
CA SER A 61 16.47 -20.41 30.46
C SER A 61 17.95 -20.65 30.13
N ALA A 62 18.31 -21.90 29.83
CA ALA A 62 19.61 -22.33 29.33
C ALA A 62 20.02 -21.69 27.99
N LEU A 63 19.07 -21.26 27.14
CA LEU A 63 19.37 -20.57 25.87
C LEU A 63 20.21 -19.31 26.07
N PHE A 64 20.06 -18.66 27.22
CA PHE A 64 20.76 -17.43 27.59
C PHE A 64 21.89 -17.67 28.61
N LYS A 65 22.48 -18.89 28.61
CA LYS A 65 23.58 -19.28 29.50
C LYS A 65 24.93 -18.67 29.12
N SER A 66 25.29 -18.68 27.83
CA SER A 66 26.57 -18.14 27.33
C SER A 66 26.39 -17.17 26.15
N CYS A 67 25.30 -16.38 26.19
CA CYS A 67 24.91 -15.41 25.17
C CYS A 67 25.65 -14.06 25.22
N GLU A 68 26.83 -13.96 25.87
CA GLU A 68 27.57 -12.69 26.04
C GLU A 68 27.85 -11.95 24.71
N LYS A 69 28.00 -12.70 23.62
CA LYS A 69 28.29 -12.20 22.26
C LYS A 69 27.04 -12.14 21.36
N ALA A 70 25.87 -12.53 21.86
CA ALA A 70 24.63 -12.48 21.10
C ALA A 70 24.25 -11.02 20.83
N LEU A 71 24.07 -10.67 19.56
CA LEU A 71 23.65 -9.34 19.08
C LEU A 71 22.16 -9.37 18.67
N PHE A 72 21.70 -10.48 18.09
CA PHE A 72 20.30 -10.61 17.65
C PHE A 72 19.76 -12.03 17.88
N VAL A 73 18.56 -12.12 18.44
CA VAL A 73 17.82 -13.37 18.64
C VAL A 73 16.39 -13.20 18.11
N SER A 74 16.01 -14.03 17.13
CA SER A 74 14.63 -14.16 16.65
C SER A 74 14.10 -15.57 16.83
N LEU A 75 12.94 -15.65 17.49
CA LEU A 75 12.13 -16.85 17.70
C LEU A 75 10.70 -16.64 17.19
N SER A 76 10.45 -15.59 16.39
CA SER A 76 9.11 -15.16 16.01
C SER A 76 8.37 -16.14 15.08
N ARG A 77 7.04 -16.05 15.00
CA ARG A 77 6.18 -16.97 14.21
C ARG A 77 6.47 -18.44 14.50
N ASN A 78 6.28 -18.82 15.76
CA ASN A 78 6.36 -20.19 16.24
C ASN A 78 5.15 -20.50 17.14
N ARG A 79 5.17 -21.62 17.85
CA ARG A 79 4.13 -22.07 18.79
C ARG A 79 4.63 -22.04 20.25
N LEU A 80 5.61 -21.19 20.55
CA LEU A 80 6.29 -21.13 21.85
C LEU A 80 5.38 -20.58 22.95
N SER A 81 5.56 -21.05 24.18
CA SER A 81 4.75 -20.75 25.35
C SER A 81 5.64 -20.46 26.58
N GLY A 82 5.06 -20.46 27.79
CA GLY A 82 5.78 -20.08 29.01
C GLY A 82 6.06 -18.58 29.06
N SER A 83 6.94 -18.15 29.96
CA SER A 83 7.35 -16.74 30.10
C SER A 83 8.72 -16.46 29.48
N ILE A 84 9.04 -15.19 29.27
CA ILE A 84 10.36 -14.77 28.81
C ILE A 84 11.39 -15.00 29.94
N PRO A 85 12.44 -15.83 29.76
CA PRO A 85 13.37 -16.14 30.84
C PRO A 85 14.16 -14.92 31.32
N THR A 86 14.26 -14.74 32.63
CA THR A 86 15.07 -13.66 33.24
C THR A 86 16.56 -13.77 32.95
N SER A 87 17.05 -14.96 32.55
CA SER A 87 18.42 -15.18 32.08
C SER A 87 18.76 -14.42 30.80
N ILE A 88 17.78 -13.83 30.07
CA ILE A 88 18.02 -12.88 28.98
C ILE A 88 18.97 -11.73 29.38
N GLY A 89 18.97 -11.34 30.66
CA GLY A 89 19.88 -10.32 31.21
C GLY A 89 21.37 -10.68 31.15
N ASN A 90 21.72 -11.95 30.91
CA ASN A 90 23.10 -12.38 30.67
C ASN A 90 23.63 -11.89 29.31
N CYS A 91 22.73 -11.59 28.36
CA CYS A 91 23.09 -11.28 26.98
C CYS A 91 23.47 -9.80 26.83
N GLN A 92 24.56 -9.39 27.49
CA GLN A 92 24.95 -7.97 27.63
C GLN A 92 25.29 -7.26 26.30
N SER A 93 25.57 -7.99 25.22
CA SER A 93 25.74 -7.42 23.86
C SER A 93 24.46 -7.42 23.02
N LEU A 94 23.31 -7.83 23.56
CA LEU A 94 22.10 -8.03 22.75
C LEU A 94 21.49 -6.68 22.32
N GLU A 95 21.43 -6.48 21.02
CA GLU A 95 20.87 -5.28 20.37
C GLU A 95 19.40 -5.51 19.99
N GLY A 96 19.05 -6.71 19.51
CA GLY A 96 17.70 -7.02 19.06
C GLY A 96 17.12 -8.35 19.54
N LEU A 97 15.85 -8.32 19.94
CA LEU A 97 15.06 -9.47 20.37
C LEU A 97 13.69 -9.45 19.66
N ASP A 98 13.38 -10.52 18.90
CA ASP A 98 12.06 -10.75 18.32
C ASP A 98 11.45 -12.07 18.80
N LEU A 99 10.36 -11.96 19.55
CA LEU A 99 9.56 -13.08 20.05
C LEU A 99 8.12 -13.06 19.51
N SER A 100 7.85 -12.21 18.50
CA SER A 100 6.50 -11.95 18.01
C SER A 100 5.79 -13.18 17.41
N PHE A 101 4.45 -13.14 17.35
CA PHE A 101 3.60 -14.21 16.80
C PHE A 101 3.89 -15.58 17.44
N ASN A 102 3.74 -15.65 18.76
CA ASN A 102 3.89 -16.86 19.57
C ASN A 102 2.70 -16.97 20.56
N ARG A 103 2.85 -17.75 21.64
CA ARG A 103 1.87 -17.96 22.72
C ARG A 103 2.50 -17.69 24.10
N ILE A 104 3.47 -16.78 24.16
CA ILE A 104 4.24 -16.44 25.37
C ILE A 104 3.32 -15.68 26.33
N ILE A 105 3.42 -15.98 27.63
CA ILE A 105 2.57 -15.49 28.70
C ILE A 105 3.36 -14.81 29.82
N GLY A 106 2.66 -14.08 30.69
CA GLY A 106 3.26 -13.42 31.85
C GLY A 106 3.88 -12.05 31.51
N SER A 107 4.69 -11.50 32.41
CA SER A 107 5.17 -10.12 32.30
C SER A 107 6.52 -9.97 31.61
N LEU A 108 6.79 -8.75 31.14
CA LEU A 108 8.10 -8.34 30.61
C LEU A 108 9.15 -8.38 31.74
N PRO A 109 10.19 -9.22 31.67
CA PRO A 109 11.23 -9.25 32.70
C PRO A 109 12.07 -7.96 32.66
N PRO A 110 12.26 -7.25 33.79
CA PRO A 110 12.96 -5.96 33.83
C PRO A 110 14.42 -6.06 33.35
N GLN A 111 15.01 -7.25 33.39
CA GLN A 111 16.34 -7.54 32.87
C GLN A 111 16.54 -7.12 31.40
N ILE A 112 15.48 -7.12 30.57
CA ILE A 112 15.58 -6.71 29.15
C ILE A 112 16.09 -5.26 29.02
N CYS A 113 15.61 -4.33 29.86
CA CYS A 113 16.09 -2.94 29.83
C CYS A 113 17.38 -2.71 30.62
N THR A 114 17.93 -3.74 31.28
CA THR A 114 19.30 -3.67 31.84
C THR A 114 20.38 -4.00 30.80
N ILE A 115 19.99 -4.52 29.62
CA ILE A 115 20.92 -4.83 28.53
C ILE A 115 21.33 -3.53 27.84
N PRO A 116 22.62 -3.12 27.85
CA PRO A 116 23.03 -1.83 27.33
C PRO A 116 22.76 -1.61 25.84
N GLY A 117 22.80 -2.68 25.02
CA GLY A 117 22.65 -2.61 23.57
C GLY A 117 21.22 -2.48 23.04
N MET A 118 20.20 -2.73 23.87
CA MET A 118 18.82 -3.00 23.44
C MET A 118 18.22 -1.85 22.60
N SER A 119 18.10 -2.09 21.29
CA SER A 119 17.65 -1.16 20.25
C SER A 119 16.39 -1.62 19.53
N TYR A 120 16.18 -2.94 19.43
CA TYR A 120 15.03 -3.55 18.78
C TYR A 120 14.33 -4.53 19.73
N LEU A 121 13.07 -4.25 20.09
CA LEU A 121 12.25 -5.15 20.91
C LEU A 121 10.88 -5.38 20.25
N SER A 122 10.67 -6.60 19.75
CA SER A 122 9.41 -7.05 19.14
C SER A 122 8.83 -8.22 19.92
N LEU A 123 7.66 -8.00 20.53
CA LEU A 123 6.92 -8.96 21.35
C LEU A 123 5.48 -9.16 20.84
N ARG A 124 5.18 -8.58 19.68
CA ARG A 124 3.84 -8.48 19.08
C ARG A 124 3.10 -9.83 18.99
N SER A 125 1.78 -9.86 19.14
CA SER A 125 0.96 -11.07 18.94
C SER A 125 1.39 -12.22 19.87
N ASN A 126 1.28 -11.98 21.18
CA ASN A 126 1.47 -12.94 22.26
C ASN A 126 0.34 -12.75 23.31
N ALA A 127 0.46 -13.36 24.48
CA ALA A 127 -0.41 -13.17 25.64
C ALA A 127 0.38 -12.63 26.85
N LEU A 128 1.33 -11.72 26.58
CA LEU A 128 2.11 -11.05 27.61
C LEU A 128 1.27 -9.99 28.32
N SER A 129 1.44 -9.84 29.64
CA SER A 129 0.54 -9.04 30.48
C SER A 129 1.23 -8.26 31.59
N GLY A 130 0.44 -7.47 32.34
CA GLY A 130 0.92 -6.58 33.39
C GLY A 130 1.39 -5.21 32.89
N ASN A 131 1.96 -4.41 33.81
CA ASN A 131 2.42 -3.04 33.52
C ASN A 131 3.91 -3.05 33.11
N VAL A 132 4.25 -2.20 32.13
CA VAL A 132 5.60 -2.07 31.54
C VAL A 132 6.17 -0.64 31.60
N GLN A 133 5.45 0.33 32.20
CA GLN A 133 5.83 1.75 32.17
C GLN A 133 7.23 2.00 32.75
N GLU A 134 7.46 1.55 33.99
CA GLU A 134 8.70 1.81 34.72
C GLU A 134 9.88 1.09 34.06
N GLN A 135 9.68 -0.18 33.67
CA GLN A 135 10.71 -0.99 33.03
C GLN A 135 11.18 -0.36 31.72
N ILE A 136 10.25 -0.07 30.81
CA ILE A 136 10.56 0.45 29.48
C ILE A 136 11.12 1.89 29.54
N SER A 137 10.79 2.69 30.56
CA SER A 137 11.41 4.00 30.77
C SER A 137 12.95 3.97 30.90
N THR A 138 13.52 2.79 31.24
CA THR A 138 14.98 2.59 31.33
C THR A 138 15.64 2.12 30.02
N CYS A 139 14.86 1.66 29.04
CA CYS A 139 15.33 1.15 27.74
C CYS A 139 15.79 2.26 26.75
N GLN A 140 16.63 3.20 27.18
CA GLN A 140 16.91 4.48 26.48
C GLN A 140 17.53 4.38 25.07
N ARG A 141 17.99 3.19 24.63
CA ARG A 141 18.54 2.96 23.28
C ARG A 141 17.53 2.45 22.25
N LEU A 142 16.27 2.21 22.64
CA LEU A 142 15.26 1.68 21.71
C LEU A 142 15.05 2.58 20.48
N GLU A 143 15.16 1.96 19.31
CA GLU A 143 14.80 2.49 18.00
C GLU A 143 13.45 1.91 17.54
N LEU A 144 13.20 0.64 17.85
CA LEU A 144 11.93 -0.04 17.60
C LEU A 144 11.41 -0.72 18.86
N LEU A 145 10.14 -0.42 19.20
CA LEU A 145 9.38 -1.09 20.24
C LEU A 145 8.01 -1.50 19.69
N ASP A 146 7.77 -2.81 19.54
CA ASP A 146 6.46 -3.37 19.17
C ASP A 146 5.96 -4.33 20.27
N LEU A 147 4.93 -3.88 20.99
CA LEU A 147 4.20 -4.65 21.99
C LEU A 147 2.78 -5.02 21.51
N GLY A 148 2.45 -4.75 20.25
CA GLY A 148 1.07 -4.80 19.74
C GLY A 148 0.42 -6.18 19.88
N THR A 149 -0.90 -6.24 20.06
CA THR A 149 -1.64 -7.51 20.18
C THR A 149 -1.13 -8.37 21.36
N ASN A 150 -1.38 -7.89 22.58
CA ASN A 150 -1.01 -8.51 23.86
C ASN A 150 -2.05 -8.16 24.94
N GLU A 151 -1.78 -8.55 26.20
CA GLU A 151 -2.62 -8.31 27.38
C GLU A 151 -1.97 -7.30 28.37
N PHE A 152 -1.07 -6.42 27.89
CA PHE A 152 -0.42 -5.42 28.75
C PHE A 152 -1.43 -4.40 29.29
N THR A 153 -1.26 -4.00 30.55
CA THR A 153 -2.23 -3.22 31.34
C THR A 153 -1.59 -2.02 32.02
N GLY A 154 -2.42 -1.12 32.52
CA GLY A 154 -1.96 0.05 33.28
C GLY A 154 -1.61 1.22 32.37
N ILE A 155 -0.60 2.01 32.75
CA ILE A 155 -0.21 3.21 32.01
C ILE A 155 0.81 2.80 30.94
N ALA A 156 0.66 3.31 29.71
CA ALA A 156 1.63 3.04 28.65
C ALA A 156 2.96 3.78 28.87
N PRO A 157 4.09 3.24 28.38
CA PRO A 157 5.43 3.79 28.55
C PRO A 157 5.67 5.00 27.63
N PHE A 158 4.82 6.03 27.67
CA PHE A 158 4.95 7.21 26.79
C PHE A 158 6.30 7.92 26.94
N GLU A 159 6.96 7.76 28.09
CA GLU A 159 8.31 8.27 28.37
C GLU A 159 9.34 7.94 27.27
N VAL A 160 9.14 6.87 26.47
CA VAL A 160 9.96 6.54 25.29
C VAL A 160 9.99 7.65 24.24
N PHE A 161 9.00 8.54 24.18
CA PHE A 161 9.03 9.71 23.28
C PHE A 161 10.25 10.61 23.54
N SER A 162 10.86 10.56 24.72
CA SER A 162 12.10 11.28 25.02
C SER A 162 13.39 10.62 24.50
N PHE A 163 13.33 9.37 24.01
CA PHE A 163 14.52 8.62 23.60
C PHE A 163 15.04 9.12 22.24
N PRO A 164 16.36 9.36 22.08
CA PRO A 164 16.90 10.10 20.94
C PRO A 164 16.83 9.34 19.60
N ASN A 165 16.74 8.01 19.66
CA ASN A 165 16.77 7.16 18.47
C ASN A 165 15.40 6.57 18.07
N LEU A 166 14.37 6.67 18.92
CA LEU A 166 13.09 5.99 18.73
C LEU A 166 12.45 6.36 17.38
N ALA A 167 12.24 5.36 16.53
CA ALA A 167 11.69 5.50 15.19
C ALA A 167 10.31 4.83 15.04
N TYR A 168 10.05 3.76 15.79
CA TYR A 168 8.81 2.99 15.75
C TYR A 168 8.31 2.67 17.16
N PHE A 169 7.06 3.03 17.46
CA PHE A 169 6.38 2.68 18.71
C PHE A 169 4.98 2.13 18.41
N ASN A 170 4.79 0.84 18.65
CA ASN A 170 3.49 0.17 18.55
C ASN A 170 3.14 -0.49 19.90
N ILE A 171 1.99 -0.11 20.44
CA ILE A 171 1.39 -0.71 21.65
C ILE A 171 -0.09 -1.07 21.42
N SER A 172 -0.48 -1.21 20.15
CA SER A 172 -1.86 -1.43 19.73
C SER A 172 -2.47 -2.71 20.29
N SER A 173 -3.80 -2.82 20.29
CA SER A 173 -4.51 -4.07 20.64
C SER A 173 -4.06 -4.63 21.99
N ASN A 174 -4.18 -3.82 23.03
CA ASN A 174 -3.76 -4.10 24.40
C ASN A 174 -4.80 -3.56 25.41
N LEU A 175 -4.51 -3.62 26.71
CA LEU A 175 -5.38 -3.18 27.79
C LEU A 175 -4.80 -1.94 28.52
N PHE A 176 -4.04 -1.09 27.81
CA PHE A 176 -3.50 0.15 28.37
C PHE A 176 -4.61 1.19 28.59
N GLN A 177 -4.45 2.00 29.64
CA GLN A 177 -5.44 2.94 30.14
C GLN A 177 -4.81 4.27 30.59
N GLY A 178 -5.64 5.24 30.96
CA GLY A 178 -5.23 6.61 31.25
C GLY A 178 -5.12 7.43 29.97
N GLY A 179 -4.44 8.58 30.03
CA GLY A 179 -4.33 9.50 28.89
C GLY A 179 -2.95 9.53 28.25
N VAL A 180 -2.92 9.89 26.96
CA VAL A 180 -1.69 10.14 26.20
C VAL A 180 -0.97 11.35 26.81
N ARG A 181 0.10 11.10 27.57
CA ARG A 181 0.75 12.13 28.39
C ARG A 181 1.48 13.15 27.51
N ASN A 182 1.30 14.43 27.83
CA ASN A 182 2.12 15.51 27.27
C ASN A 182 3.54 15.41 27.83
N LEU A 183 4.50 15.10 26.95
CA LEU A 183 5.92 15.09 27.27
C LEU A 183 6.62 16.28 26.59
N GLY A 184 7.60 16.85 27.28
CA GLY A 184 8.27 18.08 26.86
C GLY A 184 9.01 17.97 25.52
N ALA A 185 9.42 16.76 25.14
CA ALA A 185 10.14 16.44 23.91
C ALA A 185 9.51 15.23 23.21
N CYS A 186 9.76 15.10 21.90
CA CYS A 186 9.48 13.90 21.11
C CYS A 186 10.71 13.58 20.25
N SER A 187 11.00 12.30 20.03
CA SER A 187 12.06 11.83 19.14
C SER A 187 11.88 12.41 17.74
N GLN A 188 12.94 13.03 17.22
CA GLN A 188 12.97 13.53 15.85
C GLN A 188 13.19 12.41 14.81
N ARG A 189 13.20 11.14 15.22
CA ARG A 189 13.18 9.96 14.31
C ARG A 189 11.84 9.23 14.27
N LEU A 190 10.90 9.53 15.19
CA LEU A 190 9.64 8.80 15.34
C LEU A 190 8.79 8.97 14.08
N GLN A 191 8.60 7.87 13.34
CA GLN A 191 7.85 7.81 12.08
C GLN A 191 6.53 7.05 12.22
N VAL A 192 6.44 6.10 13.16
CA VAL A 192 5.24 5.31 13.44
C VAL A 192 4.86 5.44 14.92
N LEU A 193 3.63 5.88 15.16
CA LEU A 193 2.96 5.89 16.45
C LEU A 193 1.61 5.17 16.31
N ASP A 194 1.53 3.94 16.82
CA ASP A 194 0.29 3.14 16.84
C ASP A 194 -0.05 2.74 18.28
N ILE A 195 -1.12 3.35 18.80
CA ILE A 195 -1.67 3.04 20.13
C ILE A 195 -3.12 2.54 20.04
N SER A 196 -3.54 2.16 18.83
CA SER A 196 -4.93 1.81 18.51
C SER A 196 -5.45 0.63 19.34
N ARG A 197 -6.78 0.46 19.43
CA ARG A 197 -7.42 -0.71 20.07
C ARG A 197 -6.96 -0.89 21.53
N ASN A 198 -7.12 0.15 22.33
CA ASN A 198 -6.77 0.21 23.76
C ASN A 198 -7.89 0.90 24.57
N SER A 199 -7.65 1.26 25.83
CA SER A 199 -8.56 2.03 26.69
C SER A 199 -8.01 3.42 27.03
N PHE A 200 -7.26 4.07 26.12
CA PHE A 200 -6.77 5.44 26.33
C PHE A 200 -7.92 6.45 26.36
N SER A 201 -7.82 7.47 27.19
CA SER A 201 -8.89 8.44 27.47
C SER A 201 -8.36 9.85 27.75
N GLY A 202 -9.22 10.86 27.61
CA GLY A 202 -8.81 12.26 27.65
C GLY A 202 -8.41 12.80 26.28
N GLU A 203 -7.87 14.02 26.25
CA GLU A 203 -7.58 14.74 25.00
C GLU A 203 -6.30 14.27 24.31
N ILE A 204 -6.25 14.40 22.97
CA ILE A 204 -5.00 14.25 22.21
C ILE A 204 -4.06 15.42 22.58
N PRO A 205 -2.85 15.17 23.10
CA PRO A 205 -1.98 16.24 23.56
C PRO A 205 -1.36 16.99 22.38
N ARG A 206 -1.48 18.31 22.36
CA ARG A 206 -0.90 19.21 21.34
C ARG A 206 0.60 19.01 21.13
N SER A 207 1.31 18.51 22.14
CA SER A 207 2.73 18.16 22.06
C SER A 207 3.06 17.05 21.06
N ILE A 208 2.06 16.29 20.57
CA ILE A 208 2.23 15.31 19.50
C ILE A 208 2.82 15.95 18.22
N ALA A 209 2.53 17.23 17.99
CA ALA A 209 3.10 18.05 16.92
C ALA A 209 4.63 18.19 16.97
N LYS A 210 5.27 17.90 18.12
CA LYS A 210 6.74 17.90 18.25
C LYS A 210 7.40 16.70 17.58
N CYS A 211 6.64 15.66 17.24
CA CYS A 211 7.13 14.47 16.55
C CYS A 211 7.25 14.74 15.05
N SER A 212 8.06 15.72 14.65
CA SER A 212 8.14 16.30 13.29
C SER A 212 8.29 15.30 12.13
N SER A 213 8.92 14.15 12.39
CA SER A 213 9.13 13.08 11.40
C SER A 213 7.99 12.05 11.33
N LEU A 214 6.88 12.25 12.05
CA LEU A 214 5.78 11.29 12.12
C LEU A 214 5.07 11.16 10.77
N LYS A 215 4.96 9.92 10.29
CA LYS A 215 4.32 9.57 9.00
C LYS A 215 3.01 8.82 9.21
N TYR A 216 2.95 7.99 10.26
CA TYR A 216 1.81 7.15 10.59
C TYR A 216 1.38 7.44 12.03
N LEU A 217 0.16 7.97 12.18
CA LEU A 217 -0.47 8.27 13.46
C LEU A 217 -1.78 7.48 13.58
N ASP A 218 -1.78 6.41 14.36
CA ASP A 218 -2.96 5.57 14.59
C ASP A 218 -3.36 5.56 16.07
N LEU A 219 -4.45 6.26 16.38
CA LEU A 219 -5.06 6.40 17.70
C LEU A 219 -6.44 5.70 17.77
N GLY A 220 -6.81 4.96 16.72
CA GLY A 220 -8.16 4.41 16.52
C GLY A 220 -8.62 3.45 17.61
N HIS A 221 -9.94 3.23 17.72
CA HIS A 221 -10.56 2.33 18.69
C HIS A 221 -10.08 2.54 20.14
N ASN A 222 -10.38 3.70 20.71
CA ASN A 222 -10.01 4.08 22.08
C ASN A 222 -11.15 4.91 22.73
N CYS A 223 -10.93 5.42 23.93
CA CYS A 223 -11.86 6.28 24.68
C CYS A 223 -11.41 7.76 24.69
N LEU A 224 -10.62 8.21 23.71
CA LEU A 224 -10.11 9.58 23.62
C LEU A 224 -11.25 10.58 23.41
N ASN A 225 -11.09 11.80 23.89
CA ASN A 225 -12.09 12.86 23.84
C ASN A 225 -11.46 14.25 23.58
N GLY A 226 -12.14 15.33 23.98
CA GLY A 226 -11.72 16.69 23.65
C GLY A 226 -11.97 17.02 22.17
N THR A 227 -11.00 17.65 21.51
CA THR A 227 -11.06 18.01 20.09
C THR A 227 -9.75 17.66 19.37
N ILE A 228 -9.80 17.45 18.04
CA ILE A 228 -8.59 17.33 17.21
C ILE A 228 -7.73 18.60 17.36
N PRO A 229 -6.46 18.51 17.81
CA PRO A 229 -5.57 19.67 17.93
C PRO A 229 -5.30 20.34 16.57
N LEU A 230 -5.25 21.67 16.53
CA LEU A 230 -4.89 22.41 15.31
C LEU A 230 -3.39 22.31 14.98
N GLU A 231 -2.62 21.86 15.96
CA GLU A 231 -1.18 21.63 15.92
C GLU A 231 -0.83 20.31 15.19
N ILE A 232 -1.79 19.39 14.97
CA ILE A 232 -1.57 18.20 14.11
C ILE A 232 -1.21 18.60 12.68
N ALA A 233 -1.66 19.78 12.22
CA ALA A 233 -1.29 20.33 10.93
C ALA A 233 0.19 20.76 10.80
N ASP A 234 0.94 20.79 11.91
CA ASP A 234 2.38 21.06 11.90
C ASP A 234 3.22 19.78 11.66
N LEU A 235 2.56 18.62 11.54
CA LEU A 235 3.17 17.33 11.20
C LEU A 235 3.17 17.12 9.67
N GLU A 236 3.94 17.95 8.96
CA GLU A 236 3.97 18.02 7.48
C GLU A 236 4.37 16.69 6.78
N ASN A 237 4.98 15.75 7.52
CA ASN A 237 5.37 14.43 7.03
C ASN A 237 4.26 13.36 7.12
N LEU A 238 3.07 13.66 7.67
CA LEU A 238 2.00 12.67 7.82
C LEU A 238 1.48 12.15 6.47
N VAL A 239 1.51 10.82 6.33
CA VAL A 239 0.93 10.06 5.22
C VAL A 239 -0.41 9.44 5.65
N LEU A 240 -0.56 9.12 6.94
CA LEU A 240 -1.74 8.47 7.50
C LEU A 240 -2.09 9.04 8.87
N ILE A 241 -3.36 9.44 9.03
CA ILE A 241 -3.96 9.74 10.33
C ILE A 241 -5.26 8.95 10.53
N ARG A 242 -5.31 8.25 11.65
CA ARG A 242 -6.44 7.43 12.11
C ARG A 242 -6.81 7.80 13.54
N LEU A 243 -8.06 8.24 13.71
CA LEU A 243 -8.63 8.63 15.01
C LEU A 243 -9.93 7.86 15.32
N GLU A 244 -10.33 6.93 14.47
CA GLU A 244 -11.68 6.37 14.38
C GLU A 244 -12.16 5.70 15.68
N ASN A 245 -13.47 5.54 15.83
CA ASN A 245 -14.07 4.82 16.97
C ASN A 245 -13.56 5.34 18.33
N ASN A 246 -13.67 6.66 18.53
CA ASN A 246 -13.31 7.40 19.74
C ASN A 246 -14.42 8.39 20.14
N SER A 247 -14.32 9.02 21.32
CA SER A 247 -15.26 10.07 21.79
C SER A 247 -14.79 11.50 21.48
N ILE A 248 -14.00 11.68 20.42
CA ILE A 248 -13.44 12.99 20.01
C ILE A 248 -14.56 13.86 19.42
N SER A 249 -14.54 15.15 19.76
CA SER A 249 -15.59 16.11 19.41
C SER A 249 -15.05 17.38 18.74
N GLY A 250 -15.92 18.38 18.55
CA GLY A 250 -15.53 19.67 17.97
C GLY A 250 -15.75 19.70 16.46
N THR A 251 -14.72 20.08 15.70
CA THR A 251 -14.78 20.27 14.24
C THR A 251 -13.48 19.81 13.60
N ILE A 252 -13.52 19.34 12.35
CA ILE A 252 -12.32 19.09 11.54
C ILE A 252 -11.50 20.40 11.43
N PRO A 253 -10.22 20.44 11.87
CA PRO A 253 -9.43 21.67 11.80
C PRO A 253 -9.10 22.06 10.35
N PRO A 254 -9.43 23.28 9.88
CA PRO A 254 -9.12 23.72 8.52
C PRO A 254 -7.62 23.70 8.16
N ARG A 255 -6.73 23.75 9.18
CA ARG A 255 -5.29 23.66 8.97
C ARG A 255 -4.83 22.28 8.47
N LEU A 256 -5.62 21.21 8.61
CA LEU A 256 -5.23 19.88 8.11
C LEU A 256 -4.92 19.89 6.59
N GLY A 257 -5.59 20.77 5.83
CA GLY A 257 -5.32 21.02 4.41
C GLY A 257 -3.95 21.61 4.05
N HIS A 258 -2.99 21.65 4.99
CA HIS A 258 -1.57 21.95 4.70
C HIS A 258 -0.70 20.68 4.64
N ILE A 259 -1.19 19.52 5.11
CA ILE A 259 -0.44 18.25 5.10
C ILE A 259 -0.50 17.66 3.67
N GLU A 260 0.31 18.19 2.74
CA GLU A 260 0.20 17.85 1.31
C GLU A 260 0.35 16.34 1.04
N TRP A 261 1.18 15.64 1.82
CA TRP A 261 1.48 14.20 1.65
C TRP A 261 0.46 13.23 2.27
N LEU A 262 -0.64 13.71 2.84
CA LEU A 262 -1.63 12.84 3.48
C LEU A 262 -2.35 11.97 2.45
N GLU A 263 -2.19 10.66 2.52
CA GLU A 263 -2.87 9.66 1.69
C GLU A 263 -4.12 9.07 2.38
N VAL A 264 -4.14 8.99 3.71
CA VAL A 264 -5.27 8.42 4.49
C VAL A 264 -5.69 9.34 5.62
N LEU A 265 -6.99 9.67 5.66
CA LEU A 265 -7.68 10.36 6.75
C LEU A 265 -8.93 9.55 7.14
N ASP A 266 -8.87 8.90 8.30
CA ASP A 266 -10.00 8.19 8.91
C ASP A 266 -10.36 8.82 10.26
N PHE A 267 -11.47 9.58 10.24
CA PHE A 267 -12.12 10.18 11.41
C PHE A 267 -13.53 9.58 11.61
N SER A 268 -13.74 8.32 11.20
CA SER A 268 -15.04 7.66 11.25
C SER A 268 -15.51 7.34 12.68
N ASN A 269 -16.83 7.34 12.88
CA ASN A 269 -17.48 7.02 14.16
C ASN A 269 -16.96 7.86 15.34
N LEU A 270 -17.02 9.19 15.18
CA LEU A 270 -16.65 10.20 16.18
C LEU A 270 -17.84 11.12 16.51
N ILE A 271 -17.58 12.14 17.34
CA ILE A 271 -18.56 13.16 17.76
C ILE A 271 -18.23 14.51 17.08
N LEU A 272 -17.63 14.50 15.88
CA LEU A 272 -17.31 15.72 15.14
C LEU A 272 -18.58 16.35 14.58
N GLY A 273 -18.70 17.66 14.76
CA GLY A 273 -19.71 18.49 14.11
C GLY A 273 -19.06 19.62 13.30
N GLY A 274 -19.81 20.70 13.12
CA GLY A 274 -19.41 21.76 12.19
C GLY A 274 -19.59 21.32 10.75
N GLU A 275 -18.72 21.79 9.86
CA GLU A 275 -18.84 21.63 8.41
C GLU A 275 -17.52 21.10 7.87
N ILE A 276 -17.53 20.42 6.72
CA ILE A 276 -16.29 19.97 6.07
C ILE A 276 -15.51 21.21 5.60
N PRO A 277 -14.28 21.48 6.10
CA PRO A 277 -13.57 22.68 5.71
C PRO A 277 -13.20 22.66 4.24
N ASP A 278 -13.45 23.77 3.56
CA ASP A 278 -13.11 23.99 2.15
C ASP A 278 -11.63 23.70 1.85
N GLN A 279 -10.76 23.93 2.84
CA GLN A 279 -9.32 23.66 2.85
C GLN A 279 -8.93 22.18 2.78
N ILE A 280 -9.80 21.23 3.18
CA ILE A 280 -9.54 19.78 3.03
C ILE A 280 -9.30 19.44 1.55
N SER A 281 -9.94 20.17 0.63
CA SER A 281 -9.74 20.06 -0.82
C SER A 281 -8.30 20.33 -1.30
N ASN A 282 -7.39 20.78 -0.44
CA ASN A 282 -5.97 20.96 -0.76
C ASN A 282 -5.15 19.66 -0.64
N LEU A 283 -5.70 18.59 -0.05
CA LEU A 283 -5.02 17.32 0.18
C LEU A 283 -4.90 16.51 -1.13
N ARG A 284 -4.05 16.98 -2.04
CA ARG A 284 -3.93 16.48 -3.42
C ARG A 284 -3.57 15.01 -3.52
N PHE A 285 -2.84 14.47 -2.55
CA PHE A 285 -2.38 13.08 -2.53
C PHE A 285 -3.36 12.12 -1.84
N LEU A 286 -4.44 12.65 -1.23
CA LEU A 286 -5.41 11.86 -0.47
C LEU A 286 -6.05 10.76 -1.34
N LEU A 287 -6.01 9.54 -0.83
CA LEU A 287 -6.59 8.32 -1.43
C LEU A 287 -7.87 7.92 -0.70
N GLU A 288 -7.90 8.12 0.62
CA GLU A 288 -8.95 7.67 1.53
C GLU A 288 -9.38 8.82 2.44
N MET A 289 -10.65 9.19 2.37
CA MET A 289 -11.31 10.13 3.27
C MET A 289 -12.57 9.49 3.84
N ASP A 290 -12.50 9.01 5.09
CA ASP A 290 -13.67 8.59 5.85
C ASP A 290 -13.92 9.57 7.01
N ILE A 291 -15.11 10.19 6.98
CA ILE A 291 -15.66 11.06 8.03
C ILE A 291 -17.08 10.62 8.42
N SER A 292 -17.42 9.36 8.15
CA SER A 292 -18.72 8.76 8.39
C SER A 292 -19.08 8.67 9.89
N ARG A 293 -20.36 8.40 10.19
CA ARG A 293 -20.87 8.12 11.54
C ARG A 293 -20.58 9.25 12.53
N ASN A 294 -20.81 10.48 12.09
CA ASN A 294 -20.47 11.71 12.82
C ASN A 294 -21.71 12.64 12.93
N GLN A 295 -21.49 13.90 13.35
CA GLN A 295 -22.52 14.93 13.47
C GLN A 295 -22.28 16.12 12.51
N ILE A 296 -21.52 15.90 11.44
CA ILE A 296 -21.12 16.93 10.47
C ILE A 296 -22.34 17.41 9.69
N ARG A 297 -22.41 18.73 9.47
CA ARG A 297 -23.49 19.45 8.79
C ARG A 297 -22.91 20.34 7.67
N GLY A 298 -23.71 21.29 7.18
CA GLY A 298 -23.33 22.14 6.05
C GLY A 298 -23.60 21.43 4.73
N GLU A 299 -22.81 21.75 3.71
CA GLU A 299 -22.88 21.13 2.38
C GLU A 299 -21.57 20.40 2.06
N ILE A 300 -21.60 19.52 1.05
CA ILE A 300 -20.38 18.90 0.51
C ILE A 300 -19.58 20.00 -0.23
N PRO A 301 -18.29 20.24 0.10
CA PRO A 301 -17.54 21.34 -0.51
C PRO A 301 -17.45 21.21 -2.04
N GLN A 302 -17.82 22.28 -2.76
CA GLN A 302 -17.77 22.32 -4.22
C GLN A 302 -16.36 22.09 -4.80
N LYS A 303 -15.32 22.25 -3.96
CA LYS A 303 -13.89 22.15 -4.30
C LYS A 303 -13.28 20.75 -4.16
N LEU A 304 -13.99 19.73 -3.65
CA LEU A 304 -13.41 18.39 -3.42
C LEU A 304 -12.77 17.77 -4.69
N TYR A 305 -13.17 18.20 -5.89
CA TYR A 305 -12.53 17.81 -7.16
C TYR A 305 -11.02 18.13 -7.25
N ASN A 306 -10.49 19.00 -6.39
CA ASN A 306 -9.05 19.31 -6.29
C ASN A 306 -8.21 18.17 -5.68
N MET A 307 -8.82 17.06 -5.26
CA MET A 307 -8.15 15.86 -4.75
C MET A 307 -8.22 14.71 -5.79
N PRO A 308 -7.54 14.82 -6.95
CA PRO A 308 -7.74 13.90 -8.07
C PRO A 308 -7.28 12.46 -7.79
N ASN A 309 -6.49 12.22 -6.74
CA ASN A 309 -6.05 10.88 -6.36
C ASN A 309 -7.09 10.10 -5.51
N LEU A 310 -8.18 10.75 -5.07
CA LEU A 310 -9.14 10.19 -4.13
C LEU A 310 -9.87 8.96 -4.70
N LYS A 311 -9.88 7.88 -3.91
CA LYS A 311 -10.44 6.57 -4.28
C LYS A 311 -11.59 6.13 -3.38
N ILE A 312 -11.53 6.52 -2.10
CA ILE A 312 -12.57 6.28 -1.10
C ILE A 312 -13.00 7.64 -0.57
N LEU A 313 -14.28 7.97 -0.74
CA LEU A 313 -14.93 9.10 -0.09
C LEU A 313 -16.17 8.60 0.63
N ASP A 314 -16.09 8.55 1.95
CA ASP A 314 -17.19 8.12 2.81
C ASP A 314 -17.58 9.22 3.80
N ILE A 315 -18.87 9.60 3.75
CA ILE A 315 -19.47 10.60 4.63
C ILE A 315 -20.77 10.09 5.25
N HIS A 316 -21.06 8.78 5.17
CA HIS A 316 -22.37 8.23 5.53
C HIS A 316 -22.73 8.46 7.01
N HIS A 317 -24.03 8.42 7.35
CA HIS A 317 -24.53 8.58 8.71
C HIS A 317 -24.04 9.90 9.36
N ASN A 318 -24.49 11.02 8.78
CA ASN A 318 -24.14 12.39 9.18
C ASN A 318 -25.38 13.32 9.08
N GLN A 319 -25.18 14.64 9.16
CA GLN A 319 -26.23 15.66 9.06
C GLN A 319 -26.04 16.60 7.85
N ILE A 320 -25.27 16.18 6.85
CA ILE A 320 -24.88 16.99 5.69
C ILE A 320 -26.09 17.21 4.77
N GLY A 321 -26.29 18.45 4.34
CA GLY A 321 -27.37 18.88 3.46
C GLY A 321 -26.83 19.54 2.19
N GLY A 322 -27.60 20.48 1.64
CA GLY A 322 -27.34 21.05 0.32
C GLY A 322 -27.65 20.06 -0.80
N GLY A 323 -27.10 20.30 -1.99
CA GLY A 323 -27.13 19.36 -3.11
C GLY A 323 -25.79 18.66 -3.31
N ILE A 324 -25.79 17.48 -3.94
CA ILE A 324 -24.54 16.81 -4.33
C ILE A 324 -23.83 17.69 -5.39
N PRO A 325 -22.56 18.10 -5.20
CA PRO A 325 -21.84 18.91 -6.17
C PRO A 325 -21.66 18.17 -7.50
N THR A 326 -21.94 18.85 -8.61
CA THR A 326 -21.70 18.29 -9.96
C THR A 326 -20.22 17.97 -10.18
N THR A 327 -19.34 18.71 -9.50
CA THR A 327 -17.87 18.56 -9.53
C THR A 327 -17.35 17.25 -8.94
N ILE A 328 -18.14 16.52 -8.13
CA ILE A 328 -17.77 15.16 -7.67
C ILE A 328 -17.58 14.23 -8.86
N GLY A 329 -18.31 14.43 -9.97
CA GLY A 329 -18.15 13.69 -11.22
C GLY A 329 -16.78 13.83 -11.91
N ASN A 330 -15.92 14.75 -11.45
CA ASN A 330 -14.56 14.93 -11.97
C ASN A 330 -13.54 14.00 -11.26
N LEU A 331 -13.91 13.37 -10.14
CA LEU A 331 -13.03 12.51 -9.33
C LEU A 331 -12.96 11.08 -9.90
N SER A 332 -12.47 10.95 -11.15
CA SER A 332 -12.49 9.70 -11.93
C SER A 332 -11.78 8.50 -11.28
N ASN A 333 -11.01 8.72 -10.23
CA ASN A 333 -10.30 7.67 -9.47
C ASN A 333 -11.12 7.09 -8.31
N LEU A 334 -12.34 7.58 -8.06
CA LEU A 334 -13.24 7.03 -7.04
C LEU A 334 -13.69 5.60 -7.37
N HIS A 335 -13.52 4.72 -6.38
CA HIS A 335 -14.01 3.36 -6.35
C HIS A 335 -15.10 3.17 -5.27
N TRP A 336 -15.02 3.88 -4.15
CA TRP A 336 -16.00 3.86 -3.06
C TRP A 336 -16.59 5.24 -2.82
N LEU A 337 -17.93 5.33 -2.83
CA LEU A 337 -18.66 6.58 -2.62
C LEU A 337 -19.95 6.35 -1.82
N ASP A 338 -19.91 6.56 -0.51
CA ASP A 338 -21.09 6.42 0.37
C ASP A 338 -21.48 7.77 0.99
N PHE A 339 -22.64 8.26 0.56
CA PHE A 339 -23.27 9.49 1.04
C PHE A 339 -24.59 9.20 1.78
N SER A 340 -24.84 7.94 2.16
CA SER A 340 -26.11 7.53 2.74
C SER A 340 -26.35 8.07 4.16
N GLU A 341 -27.59 7.94 4.65
CA GLU A 341 -27.99 8.34 6.01
C GLU A 341 -27.61 9.80 6.34
N ASN A 342 -28.03 10.71 5.46
CA ASN A 342 -27.72 12.15 5.52
C ASN A 342 -28.98 12.99 5.23
N ARG A 343 -28.81 14.30 4.98
CA ARG A 343 -29.90 15.25 4.69
C ARG A 343 -29.77 15.88 3.29
N LEU A 344 -29.09 15.21 2.36
CA LEU A 344 -28.84 15.72 1.01
C LEU A 344 -30.14 15.90 0.23
N THR A 345 -30.23 16.98 -0.53
CA THR A 345 -31.43 17.44 -1.26
C THR A 345 -31.15 17.66 -2.75
N GLY A 346 -32.18 18.06 -3.51
CA GLY A 346 -32.06 18.30 -4.93
C GLY A 346 -32.02 17.00 -5.75
N SER A 347 -31.45 17.05 -6.94
CA SER A 347 -31.34 15.93 -7.88
C SER A 347 -29.96 15.30 -7.86
N ILE A 348 -29.89 13.98 -8.06
CA ILE A 348 -28.63 13.26 -8.29
C ILE A 348 -27.98 13.82 -9.58
N PRO A 349 -26.74 14.34 -9.55
CA PRO A 349 -26.10 14.88 -10.74
C PRO A 349 -25.85 13.83 -11.81
N THR A 350 -26.16 14.15 -13.06
CA THR A 350 -25.82 13.31 -14.22
C THR A 350 -24.31 13.09 -14.35
N SER A 351 -23.48 14.02 -13.87
CA SER A 351 -22.01 13.93 -13.87
C SER A 351 -21.44 12.84 -12.96
N LEU A 352 -22.20 12.32 -11.99
CA LEU A 352 -21.79 11.11 -11.27
C LEU A 352 -21.71 9.88 -12.19
N GLY A 353 -22.36 9.92 -13.36
CA GLY A 353 -22.22 8.91 -14.41
C GLY A 353 -20.79 8.79 -14.97
N SER A 354 -19.97 9.83 -14.84
CA SER A 354 -18.56 9.82 -15.26
C SER A 354 -17.64 8.98 -14.35
N LEU A 355 -18.12 8.56 -13.17
CA LEU A 355 -17.35 7.83 -12.18
C LEU A 355 -17.35 6.31 -12.45
N THR A 356 -16.86 5.92 -13.63
CA THR A 356 -16.92 4.54 -14.16
C THR A 356 -16.38 3.49 -13.20
N ASN A 357 -15.34 3.86 -12.44
CA ASN A 357 -14.57 2.97 -11.57
C ASN A 357 -15.26 2.64 -10.23
N LEU A 358 -16.43 3.23 -9.94
CA LEU A 358 -17.17 2.92 -8.70
C LEU A 358 -17.52 1.43 -8.60
N THR A 359 -17.03 0.80 -7.54
CA THR A 359 -17.38 -0.56 -7.08
C THR A 359 -18.43 -0.51 -5.97
N HIS A 360 -18.42 0.53 -5.12
CA HIS A 360 -19.45 0.83 -4.13
C HIS A 360 -20.05 2.22 -4.34
N PHE A 361 -21.38 2.31 -4.31
CA PHE A 361 -22.12 3.56 -4.45
C PHE A 361 -23.44 3.48 -3.67
N ASN A 362 -23.67 4.45 -2.78
CA ASN A 362 -24.83 4.47 -1.89
C ASN A 362 -25.27 5.91 -1.58
N LEU A 363 -26.53 6.23 -1.91
CA LEU A 363 -27.19 7.52 -1.66
C LEU A 363 -28.46 7.35 -0.81
N SER A 364 -28.65 6.18 -0.18
CA SER A 364 -29.89 5.84 0.52
C SER A 364 -30.12 6.69 1.76
N SER A 365 -31.36 6.72 2.26
CA SER A 365 -31.76 7.43 3.49
C SER A 365 -31.35 8.91 3.49
N ASN A 366 -31.78 9.63 2.45
CA ASN A 366 -31.55 11.06 2.23
C ASN A 366 -32.87 11.77 1.82
N LEU A 367 -32.79 13.05 1.46
CA LEU A 367 -33.92 13.88 1.00
C LEU A 367 -33.84 14.17 -0.52
N LEU A 368 -33.20 13.28 -1.29
CA LEU A 368 -33.01 13.45 -2.74
C LEU A 368 -34.34 13.33 -3.50
N SER A 369 -34.37 13.94 -4.69
CA SER A 369 -35.59 14.22 -5.43
C SER A 369 -35.39 14.18 -6.95
N GLY A 370 -36.48 13.91 -7.68
CA GLY A 370 -36.47 13.86 -9.15
C GLY A 370 -36.13 12.48 -9.70
N GLU A 371 -35.69 12.43 -10.95
CA GLU A 371 -35.42 11.19 -11.68
C GLU A 371 -33.95 10.76 -11.52
N ILE A 372 -33.73 9.47 -11.23
CA ILE A 372 -32.40 8.86 -11.18
C ILE A 372 -31.78 8.94 -12.58
N PRO A 373 -30.56 9.48 -12.75
CA PRO A 373 -29.93 9.57 -14.06
C PRO A 373 -29.74 8.21 -14.72
N SER A 374 -30.40 8.01 -15.86
CA SER A 374 -30.35 6.78 -16.66
C SER A 374 -29.04 6.65 -17.45
N ASN A 375 -27.92 6.53 -16.73
CA ASN A 375 -26.61 6.17 -17.29
C ASN A 375 -26.13 4.83 -16.71
N GLU A 376 -25.23 4.15 -17.42
CA GLU A 376 -24.80 2.78 -17.08
C GLU A 376 -24.09 2.70 -15.72
N THR A 377 -23.23 3.68 -15.42
CA THR A 377 -22.47 3.79 -14.16
C THR A 377 -23.35 3.86 -12.93
N ILE A 378 -24.48 4.58 -12.98
CA ILE A 378 -25.44 4.70 -11.88
C ILE A 378 -26.46 3.54 -11.92
N GLY A 379 -26.89 3.15 -13.13
CA GLY A 379 -27.90 2.11 -13.36
C GLY A 379 -27.46 0.68 -13.00
N LYS A 380 -26.14 0.42 -12.88
CA LYS A 380 -25.62 -0.88 -12.39
C LYS A 380 -25.87 -1.13 -10.89
N PHE A 381 -26.19 -0.09 -10.11
CA PHE A 381 -26.42 -0.19 -8.68
C PHE A 381 -27.89 -0.48 -8.34
N GLY A 382 -28.11 -1.31 -7.32
CA GLY A 382 -29.45 -1.83 -6.97
C GLY A 382 -30.38 -0.79 -6.34
N SER A 383 -31.66 -1.16 -6.18
CA SER A 383 -32.67 -0.30 -5.54
C SER A 383 -32.35 0.07 -4.08
N SER A 384 -31.52 -0.73 -3.39
CA SER A 384 -30.96 -0.42 -2.07
C SER A 384 -30.17 0.89 -2.04
N THR A 385 -29.30 1.14 -3.04
CA THR A 385 -28.47 2.35 -3.18
C THR A 385 -29.29 3.66 -3.19
N PHE A 386 -30.57 3.59 -3.56
CA PHE A 386 -31.45 4.76 -3.69
C PHE A 386 -32.61 4.76 -2.67
N ALA A 387 -32.70 3.72 -1.82
CA ALA A 387 -33.80 3.51 -0.89
C ALA A 387 -33.99 4.69 0.09
N ASN A 388 -35.18 4.80 0.68
CA ASN A 388 -35.53 5.81 1.69
C ASN A 388 -35.37 7.29 1.24
N ASN A 389 -35.37 7.58 -0.07
CA ASN A 389 -35.45 8.93 -0.63
C ASN A 389 -36.89 9.22 -1.15
N PRO A 390 -37.78 9.89 -0.38
CA PRO A 390 -39.22 9.86 -0.67
C PRO A 390 -39.69 10.64 -1.92
N SER A 391 -38.81 11.47 -2.50
CA SER A 391 -39.10 12.28 -3.69
C SER A 391 -38.36 11.81 -4.95
N LEU A 392 -37.63 10.70 -4.86
CA LEU A 392 -36.80 10.13 -5.92
C LEU A 392 -37.59 9.06 -6.71
N CYS A 393 -37.40 8.99 -8.02
CA CYS A 393 -38.04 8.02 -8.90
C CYS A 393 -37.15 7.71 -10.13
N GLY A 394 -37.60 6.82 -11.02
CA GLY A 394 -36.79 6.30 -12.12
C GLY A 394 -36.28 4.90 -11.82
N PHE A 395 -35.64 4.25 -12.78
CA PHE A 395 -34.99 2.95 -12.55
C PHE A 395 -33.77 3.14 -11.61
N PRO A 396 -33.53 2.27 -10.61
CA PRO A 396 -34.23 1.01 -10.30
C PRO A 396 -35.43 1.11 -9.33
N LEU A 397 -35.82 2.29 -8.84
CA LEU A 397 -36.92 2.44 -7.87
C LEU A 397 -38.33 2.31 -8.47
N GLY A 398 -38.52 2.64 -9.75
CA GLY A 398 -39.80 2.53 -10.46
C GLY A 398 -40.19 3.80 -11.23
N SER A 399 -41.19 3.70 -12.10
CA SER A 399 -41.56 4.78 -13.04
C SER A 399 -41.99 6.09 -12.35
N CYS A 400 -41.37 7.21 -12.74
CA CYS A 400 -41.74 8.56 -12.32
C CYS A 400 -43.18 8.95 -12.72
N HIS A 401 -44.14 8.62 -11.85
CA HIS A 401 -45.53 9.01 -12.02
C HIS A 401 -45.68 10.54 -11.94
N LYS A 402 -46.13 11.16 -13.04
CA LYS A 402 -46.50 12.58 -13.10
C LYS A 402 -47.72 12.88 -12.21
N ARG A 403 -47.51 12.97 -10.90
CA ARG A 403 -48.56 13.38 -9.94
C ARG A 403 -49.01 14.81 -10.26
N GLY A 404 -50.28 14.93 -10.66
CA GLY A 404 -50.93 16.22 -10.86
C GLY A 404 -50.93 17.07 -9.58
N LYS A 405 -51.07 18.39 -9.77
CA LYS A 405 -51.04 19.41 -8.71
C LYS A 405 -51.93 19.02 -7.52
N LYS A 406 -51.32 18.79 -6.35
CA LYS A 406 -52.05 18.81 -5.06
C LYS A 406 -52.15 20.24 -4.52
N PRO A 407 -53.19 20.57 -3.72
CA PRO A 407 -53.56 21.96 -3.45
C PRO A 407 -52.56 22.69 -2.55
N ARG A 408 -52.51 24.03 -2.71
CA ARG A 408 -51.76 24.93 -1.82
C ARG A 408 -52.45 25.01 -0.45
N LEU A 409 -51.66 25.05 0.62
CA LEU A 409 -52.13 25.42 1.96
C LEU A 409 -52.58 26.88 1.99
N SER A 410 -53.57 27.18 2.84
CA SER A 410 -54.08 28.55 3.05
C SER A 410 -53.01 29.43 3.71
N ALA A 411 -52.95 30.71 3.30
CA ALA A 411 -52.06 31.71 3.88
C ALA A 411 -52.23 31.87 5.41
N SER A 412 -53.43 31.60 5.94
CA SER A 412 -53.71 31.63 7.39
C SER A 412 -52.86 30.65 8.21
N ALA A 413 -52.42 29.53 7.64
CA ALA A 413 -51.54 28.58 8.33
C ALA A 413 -50.09 29.11 8.47
N ILE A 414 -49.64 29.92 7.52
CA ILE A 414 -48.27 30.45 7.48
C ILE A 414 -48.07 31.54 8.55
N VAL A 415 -49.07 32.40 8.75
CA VAL A 415 -49.02 33.50 9.74
C VAL A 415 -48.87 32.96 11.17
N ALA A 416 -49.55 31.86 11.51
CA ALA A 416 -49.48 31.25 12.84
C ALA A 416 -48.07 30.72 13.19
N ILE A 417 -47.37 30.14 12.21
CA ILE A 417 -46.01 29.60 12.39
C ILE A 417 -45.00 30.73 12.59
N ILE A 418 -45.13 31.83 11.84
CA ILE A 418 -44.25 33.00 11.96
C ILE A 418 -44.40 33.64 13.35
N ALA A 419 -45.62 33.79 13.86
CA ALA A 419 -45.86 34.37 15.19
C ALA A 419 -45.16 33.61 16.34
N ALA A 420 -45.11 32.28 16.28
CA ALA A 420 -44.45 31.46 17.30
C ALA A 420 -42.92 31.62 17.32
N SER A 421 -42.29 31.74 16.14
CA SER A 421 -40.82 31.83 16.01
C SER A 421 -40.22 33.11 16.61
N VAL A 422 -40.92 34.24 16.50
CA VAL A 422 -40.44 35.55 16.99
C VAL A 422 -40.29 35.58 18.51
N ILE A 423 -41.26 34.99 19.22
CA ILE A 423 -41.27 34.92 20.70
C ILE A 423 -40.07 34.11 21.21
N ILE A 424 -39.81 32.94 20.62
CA ILE A 424 -38.68 32.07 21.00
C ILE A 424 -37.34 32.78 20.78
N THR A 425 -37.20 33.50 19.66
CA THR A 425 -35.96 34.21 19.30
C THR A 425 -35.61 35.31 20.31
N GLY A 426 -36.61 36.02 20.85
CA GLY A 426 -36.41 37.06 21.85
C GLY A 426 -35.81 36.54 23.18
N VAL A 427 -36.24 35.36 23.64
CA VAL A 427 -35.77 34.76 24.91
C VAL A 427 -34.28 34.39 24.85
N VAL A 428 -33.81 33.88 23.70
CA VAL A 428 -32.41 33.47 23.50
C VAL A 428 -31.46 34.67 23.50
N ILE A 429 -31.87 35.81 22.91
CA ILE A 429 -31.03 37.01 22.84
C ILE A 429 -30.74 37.57 24.24
N VAL A 430 -31.75 37.60 25.12
CA VAL A 430 -31.60 38.10 26.51
C VAL A 430 -30.67 37.21 27.33
N THR A 431 -30.71 35.88 27.15
CA THR A 431 -29.79 34.96 27.85
C THR A 431 -28.34 35.12 27.39
N VAL A 432 -28.11 35.29 26.08
CA VAL A 432 -26.75 35.49 25.53
C VAL A 432 -26.10 36.80 26.03
N ILE A 433 -26.88 37.88 26.19
CA ILE A 433 -26.38 39.16 26.72
C ILE A 433 -25.89 39.00 28.16
N ASN A 434 -26.67 38.34 29.03
CA ASN A 434 -26.29 38.11 30.43
C ASN A 434 -25.03 37.24 30.56
N VAL A 435 -24.85 36.22 29.72
CA VAL A 435 -23.64 35.38 29.73
C VAL A 435 -22.40 36.14 29.24
N LYS A 436 -22.54 37.05 28.25
CA LYS A 436 -21.42 37.88 27.77
C LYS A 436 -20.95 38.91 28.81
N ALA A 437 -21.82 39.39 29.71
CA ALA A 437 -21.42 40.27 30.79
C ALA A 437 -20.48 39.60 31.81
N ALA A 438 -20.66 38.29 32.06
CA ALA A 438 -19.96 37.57 33.14
C ALA A 438 -18.50 37.15 32.82
N ARG A 439 -18.03 37.25 31.57
CA ARG A 439 -16.72 36.69 31.14
C ARG A 439 -15.67 37.72 30.73
N ARG A 440 -15.83 39.01 31.07
CA ARG A 440 -14.92 40.09 30.62
C ARG A 440 -13.91 40.53 31.70
N SER A 441 -12.88 39.72 31.98
CA SER A 441 -11.76 40.06 32.87
C SER A 441 -10.45 39.34 32.49
N ARG A 442 -9.30 40.07 32.48
CA ARG A 442 -7.87 39.64 32.23
C ARG A 442 -7.55 39.07 30.81
N ARG A 443 -6.64 39.54 29.91
CA ARG A 443 -5.44 40.45 29.88
C ARG A 443 -4.24 39.99 30.75
N VAL A 444 -2.95 40.08 30.36
CA VAL A 444 -2.22 40.83 29.27
C VAL A 444 -0.82 40.17 29.01
N GLU A 445 -0.11 40.16 27.85
CA GLU A 445 -0.46 40.40 26.42
C GLU A 445 0.51 39.78 25.33
N GLU A 446 1.81 40.15 25.22
CA GLU A 446 2.79 39.88 24.08
C GLU A 446 4.20 39.35 24.59
N THR A 447 5.37 39.23 23.90
CA THR A 447 5.96 39.76 22.61
C THR A 447 7.25 38.99 22.13
N ILE A 448 7.48 38.85 20.80
CA ILE A 448 8.71 38.88 19.90
C ILE A 448 10.11 38.42 20.46
N ILE A 449 11.04 37.69 19.76
CA ILE A 449 12.03 38.07 18.69
C ILE A 449 12.65 36.83 17.97
N SER A 450 13.16 37.02 16.74
CA SER A 450 14.04 36.20 15.85
C SER A 450 15.37 35.70 16.51
N GLU A 451 16.35 35.03 15.87
CA GLU A 451 16.77 34.92 14.45
C GLU A 451 17.68 33.69 14.16
N SER A 452 18.10 33.57 12.89
CA SER A 452 18.83 32.48 12.19
C SER A 452 20.31 32.24 12.61
N THR A 453 21.18 31.37 12.03
CA THR A 453 21.29 30.86 10.64
C THR A 453 22.17 29.58 10.48
N LEU A 454 21.79 28.72 9.52
CA LEU A 454 22.53 27.74 8.67
C LEU A 454 23.69 26.79 9.12
N LEU A 455 23.64 25.60 8.47
CA LEU A 455 24.69 24.82 7.75
C LEU A 455 25.58 23.73 8.42
N ALA A 456 25.55 22.55 7.75
CA ALA A 456 26.63 21.57 7.50
C ALA A 456 27.24 20.76 8.68
N SER A 457 27.69 19.50 8.49
CA SER A 457 27.47 18.49 7.42
C SER A 457 28.08 17.14 7.83
N SER A 458 27.48 16.02 7.39
CA SER A 458 28.07 14.65 7.40
C SER A 458 28.35 14.06 8.82
N ASP A 459 28.39 12.75 9.07
CA ASP A 459 28.79 11.61 8.22
C ASP A 459 27.80 10.42 8.22
N SER A 460 28.10 9.46 7.34
CA SER A 460 27.35 8.24 7.02
C SER A 460 27.01 7.33 8.21
N ASN A 461 25.71 7.18 8.50
CA ASN A 461 25.19 5.98 9.16
C ASN A 461 25.07 4.85 8.13
N ALA A 462 25.64 3.68 8.42
CA ALA A 462 25.47 2.49 7.58
C ALA A 462 24.01 2.00 7.59
N LEU A 463 23.48 1.64 6.43
CA LEU A 463 22.11 1.15 6.24
C LEU A 463 22.02 -0.33 6.68
N ILE A 464 21.91 -0.55 8.00
CA ILE A 464 21.75 -1.88 8.59
C ILE A 464 20.43 -2.49 8.10
N GLY A 465 20.54 -3.52 7.27
CA GLY A 465 19.43 -4.26 6.69
C GLY A 465 19.89 -5.59 6.14
N LYS A 466 18.93 -6.47 5.83
CA LYS A 466 19.16 -7.83 5.37
C LYS A 466 19.31 -7.83 3.85
N LEU A 467 20.56 -7.86 3.38
CA LEU A 467 20.92 -8.24 2.02
C LEU A 467 20.86 -9.77 1.90
N VAL A 468 20.16 -10.28 0.89
CA VAL A 468 20.16 -11.70 0.48
C VAL A 468 20.52 -11.76 -0.99
N LEU A 469 21.47 -12.62 -1.34
CA LEU A 469 21.92 -12.86 -2.71
C LEU A 469 21.70 -14.33 -3.03
N TYR A 470 21.03 -14.60 -4.15
CA TYR A 470 20.86 -15.94 -4.72
C TYR A 470 22.05 -16.27 -5.63
N SER A 471 22.53 -15.27 -6.41
CA SER A 471 23.68 -15.44 -7.28
C SER A 471 25.02 -15.40 -6.53
N LYS A 472 25.94 -16.29 -6.96
CA LYS A 472 27.36 -16.31 -6.54
C LYS A 472 28.26 -15.37 -7.35
N SER A 473 27.73 -14.71 -8.39
CA SER A 473 28.49 -13.75 -9.23
C SER A 473 28.62 -12.35 -8.61
N LEU A 474 27.86 -12.07 -7.55
CA LEU A 474 27.83 -10.78 -6.88
C LEU A 474 28.78 -10.74 -5.66
N PRO A 475 29.31 -9.57 -5.28
CA PRO A 475 30.23 -9.47 -4.15
C PRO A 475 29.59 -9.94 -2.85
N SER A 476 30.28 -10.79 -2.09
CA SER A 476 29.72 -11.45 -0.91
C SER A 476 30.01 -10.73 0.42
N LYS A 477 30.88 -9.72 0.41
CA LYS A 477 31.10 -8.83 1.57
C LYS A 477 30.31 -7.54 1.41
N TYR A 478 29.84 -7.00 2.52
CA TYR A 478 29.18 -5.69 2.57
C TYR A 478 30.10 -4.53 2.16
N GLU A 479 31.41 -4.64 2.46
CA GLU A 479 32.46 -3.68 2.07
C GLU A 479 32.51 -3.45 0.55
N ASP A 480 32.29 -4.51 -0.24
CA ASP A 480 32.38 -4.49 -1.69
C ASP A 480 31.11 -3.86 -2.36
N TRP A 481 30.07 -3.52 -1.59
CA TRP A 481 28.81 -2.94 -2.07
C TRP A 481 28.77 -1.41 -2.07
N GLU A 482 29.90 -0.74 -1.84
CA GLU A 482 29.95 0.72 -1.86
C GLU A 482 29.47 1.29 -3.20
N ALA A 483 29.85 0.68 -4.34
CA ALA A 483 29.40 1.07 -5.67
C ALA A 483 27.87 0.98 -5.85
N GLY A 484 27.23 -0.08 -5.33
CA GLY A 484 25.77 -0.22 -5.34
C GLY A 484 25.07 0.77 -4.41
N THR A 485 25.74 1.19 -3.34
CA THR A 485 25.24 2.22 -2.41
C THR A 485 25.34 3.62 -3.03
N ARG A 486 26.45 3.94 -3.71
CA ARG A 486 26.61 5.18 -4.49
C ARG A 486 25.56 5.30 -5.60
N ALA A 487 25.26 4.19 -6.31
CA ALA A 487 24.28 4.16 -7.39
C ALA A 487 22.83 4.50 -6.97
N LEU A 488 22.49 4.40 -5.68
CA LEU A 488 21.18 4.81 -5.14
C LEU A 488 21.11 6.30 -4.76
N LEU A 489 22.26 6.99 -4.73
CA LEU A 489 22.41 8.42 -4.42
C LEU A 489 22.70 9.25 -5.68
N ASP A 490 23.27 8.61 -6.71
CA ASP A 490 23.56 9.20 -8.01
C ASP A 490 22.32 9.24 -8.92
N LYS A 491 22.16 10.33 -9.66
CA LYS A 491 21.10 10.48 -10.68
C LYS A 491 21.51 9.90 -12.02
N ASP A 492 22.80 9.85 -12.34
CA ASP A 492 23.29 9.33 -13.62
C ASP A 492 23.24 7.78 -13.65
N CYS A 493 23.04 7.15 -12.48
CA CYS A 493 22.73 5.73 -12.35
C CYS A 493 21.24 5.38 -12.54
N LEU A 494 20.34 6.34 -12.74
CA LEU A 494 18.90 6.08 -12.91
C LEU A 494 18.59 5.47 -14.28
N ILE A 495 18.02 4.25 -14.32
CA ILE A 495 17.55 3.61 -15.56
C ILE A 495 16.11 4.05 -15.88
N GLY A 496 15.21 4.05 -14.89
CA GLY A 496 13.82 4.43 -15.11
C GLY A 496 12.90 4.23 -13.91
N GLY A 497 11.67 4.74 -13.99
CA GLY A 497 10.64 4.65 -12.95
C GLY A 497 9.41 3.84 -13.42
N GLY A 498 8.91 2.95 -12.56
CA GLY A 498 7.76 2.09 -12.85
C GLY A 498 6.73 2.04 -11.72
N SER A 499 5.58 1.42 -11.98
CA SER A 499 4.41 1.36 -11.07
C SER A 499 4.62 0.58 -9.75
N ILE A 500 5.83 0.11 -9.48
CA ILE A 500 6.23 -0.66 -8.29
C ILE A 500 7.46 -0.01 -7.62
N GLY A 501 8.08 0.99 -8.25
CA GLY A 501 9.32 1.62 -7.80
C GLY A 501 10.29 2.00 -8.92
N THR A 502 11.42 2.56 -8.51
CA THR A 502 12.45 3.17 -9.36
C THR A 502 13.68 2.26 -9.50
N VAL A 503 14.23 2.16 -10.71
CA VAL A 503 15.31 1.23 -11.08
C VAL A 503 16.61 1.96 -11.39
N TYR A 504 17.70 1.52 -10.77
CA TYR A 504 19.05 2.08 -10.88
C TYR A 504 20.02 1.03 -11.43
N LYS A 505 21.07 1.45 -12.13
CA LYS A 505 22.20 0.60 -12.54
C LYS A 505 23.30 0.67 -11.49
N ALA A 506 23.64 -0.47 -10.89
CA ALA A 506 24.90 -0.61 -10.14
C ALA A 506 25.92 -1.36 -11.00
N THR A 507 27.18 -0.94 -10.96
CA THR A 507 28.31 -1.63 -11.63
C THR A 507 29.42 -1.81 -10.61
N PHE A 508 29.90 -3.04 -10.44
CA PHE A 508 30.95 -3.38 -9.46
C PHE A 508 32.34 -3.34 -10.10
N GLU A 509 33.40 -3.27 -9.28
CA GLU A 509 34.79 -3.29 -9.75
C GLU A 509 35.17 -4.59 -10.49
N SER A 510 34.41 -5.67 -10.30
CA SER A 510 34.51 -6.91 -11.07
C SER A 510 33.98 -6.82 -12.51
N GLY A 511 33.44 -5.67 -12.93
CA GLY A 511 32.79 -5.47 -14.23
C GLY A 511 31.33 -5.93 -14.31
N VAL A 512 30.83 -6.62 -13.28
CA VAL A 512 29.43 -7.06 -13.21
C VAL A 512 28.49 -5.86 -13.05
N SER A 513 27.44 -5.80 -13.86
CA SER A 513 26.34 -4.82 -13.73
C SER A 513 25.07 -5.50 -13.22
N ILE A 514 24.30 -4.82 -12.37
CA ILE A 514 22.96 -5.25 -11.92
C ILE A 514 21.93 -4.12 -11.99
N SER A 515 20.67 -4.53 -12.10
CA SER A 515 19.50 -3.68 -11.91
C SER A 515 19.13 -3.67 -10.41
N VAL A 516 19.13 -2.50 -9.80
CA VAL A 516 18.73 -2.28 -8.40
C VAL A 516 17.39 -1.56 -8.40
N LYS A 517 16.30 -2.28 -8.13
CA LYS A 517 14.94 -1.72 -8.11
C LYS A 517 14.51 -1.38 -6.69
N LYS A 518 14.54 -0.09 -6.36
CA LYS A 518 14.01 0.47 -5.11
C LYS A 518 12.49 0.47 -5.17
N LEU A 519 11.84 -0.26 -4.27
CA LEU A 519 10.39 -0.38 -4.24
C LEU A 519 9.74 0.84 -3.60
N GLU A 520 8.59 1.25 -4.13
CA GLU A 520 7.78 2.36 -3.63
C GLU A 520 6.52 1.83 -2.92
N THR A 521 6.77 0.99 -1.91
CA THR A 521 5.75 0.29 -1.12
C THR A 521 5.17 1.20 -0.03
N LEU A 522 4.09 1.90 -0.37
CA LEU A 522 3.27 2.79 0.49
C LEU A 522 2.61 2.02 1.67
N GLY A 523 3.40 1.60 2.66
CA GLY A 523 2.93 0.84 3.83
C GLY A 523 2.28 -0.53 3.52
N ARG A 524 2.32 -0.99 2.26
CA ARG A 524 1.62 -2.19 1.78
C ARG A 524 2.22 -3.47 2.37
N ILE A 525 3.54 -3.61 2.29
CA ILE A 525 4.26 -4.73 2.89
C ILE A 525 4.46 -4.43 4.38
N ARG A 526 3.46 -4.78 5.19
CA ARG A 526 3.46 -4.58 6.66
C ARG A 526 4.34 -5.60 7.42
N ASN A 527 5.05 -6.47 6.70
CA ASN A 527 5.54 -7.73 7.21
C ASN A 527 6.75 -8.23 6.38
N GLN A 528 7.96 -8.25 6.97
CA GLN A 528 9.21 -8.64 6.29
C GLN A 528 9.12 -10.04 5.66
N ASP A 529 8.86 -11.06 6.49
CA ASP A 529 7.56 -11.72 6.39
C ASP A 529 7.25 -12.28 4.98
N GLU A 530 6.18 -11.71 4.44
CA GLU A 530 5.58 -12.02 3.16
C GLU A 530 6.50 -11.67 1.98
N PHE A 531 7.27 -10.58 2.07
CA PHE A 531 8.20 -10.19 1.02
C PHE A 531 9.33 -11.19 0.85
N GLU A 532 9.95 -11.65 1.95
CA GLU A 532 11.03 -12.63 1.85
C GLU A 532 10.55 -14.00 1.34
N GLN A 533 9.28 -14.34 1.57
CA GLN A 533 8.67 -15.56 1.04
C GLN A 533 8.45 -15.46 -0.48
N GLU A 534 7.89 -14.36 -0.98
CA GLU A 534 7.72 -14.16 -2.42
C GLU A 534 9.08 -13.99 -3.12
N MET A 535 9.99 -13.17 -2.59
CA MET A 535 11.32 -13.00 -3.17
C MET A 535 12.11 -14.32 -3.18
N GLY A 536 11.99 -15.15 -2.12
CA GLY A 536 12.56 -16.49 -2.07
C GLY A 536 12.07 -17.38 -3.22
N ARG A 537 10.75 -17.43 -3.42
CA ARG A 537 10.09 -18.21 -4.49
C ARG A 537 10.45 -17.71 -5.90
N LEU A 538 10.75 -16.44 -6.07
CA LEU A 538 11.12 -15.86 -7.38
C LEU A 538 12.64 -15.88 -7.65
N GLY A 539 13.46 -16.01 -6.61
CA GLY A 539 14.92 -16.17 -6.68
C GLY A 539 15.39 -17.59 -7.04
N SER A 540 14.49 -18.58 -7.03
CA SER A 540 14.74 -19.97 -7.42
C SER A 540 14.24 -20.30 -8.84
N LEU A 541 14.12 -19.30 -9.72
CA LEU A 541 13.64 -19.42 -11.10
C LEU A 541 14.75 -19.07 -12.12
N ASP A 542 16.01 -19.19 -11.72
CA ASP A 542 17.18 -18.63 -12.42
C ASP A 542 17.61 -19.35 -13.70
N GLU A 543 16.99 -20.49 -14.06
CA GLU A 543 17.37 -21.31 -15.20
C GLU A 543 16.65 -20.98 -16.54
N HIS A 544 15.56 -20.19 -16.56
CA HIS A 544 14.80 -19.96 -17.79
C HIS A 544 15.35 -18.79 -18.64
N PRO A 545 15.75 -19.00 -19.92
CA PRO A 545 16.53 -18.03 -20.70
C PRO A 545 15.78 -16.75 -21.08
N ASN A 546 14.44 -16.74 -21.02
CA ASN A 546 13.61 -15.58 -21.36
C ASN A 546 12.96 -14.87 -20.16
N ILE A 547 13.44 -15.07 -18.93
CA ILE A 547 13.11 -14.18 -17.79
C ILE A 547 14.36 -13.47 -17.27
N VAL A 548 14.18 -12.35 -16.56
CA VAL A 548 15.28 -11.62 -15.92
C VAL A 548 15.50 -12.21 -14.52
N PRO A 549 16.57 -12.99 -14.27
CA PRO A 549 16.74 -13.67 -13.00
C PRO A 549 16.89 -12.66 -11.85
N ILE A 550 16.15 -12.89 -10.77
CA ILE A 550 16.28 -12.15 -9.52
C ILE A 550 17.51 -12.71 -8.80
N GLN A 551 18.55 -11.88 -8.72
CA GLN A 551 19.85 -12.23 -8.14
C GLN A 551 19.90 -11.98 -6.63
N GLY A 552 18.93 -11.25 -6.07
CA GLY A 552 18.81 -11.01 -4.62
C GLY A 552 17.72 -10.01 -4.24
N TYR A 553 17.69 -9.66 -2.95
CA TYR A 553 16.93 -8.53 -2.42
C TYR A 553 17.69 -7.86 -1.27
N TYR A 554 17.33 -6.63 -0.96
CA TYR A 554 17.69 -5.96 0.30
C TYR A 554 16.41 -5.54 1.02
N TRP A 555 16.37 -5.78 2.33
CA TRP A 555 15.27 -5.32 3.19
C TRP A 555 15.80 -4.60 4.45
N SER A 556 15.32 -3.39 4.67
CA SER A 556 15.28 -2.74 5.98
C SER A 556 13.87 -2.22 6.28
N SER A 557 13.66 -1.64 7.47
CA SER A 557 12.43 -0.94 7.84
C SER A 557 12.15 0.32 7.01
N SER A 558 13.15 0.84 6.28
CA SER A 558 13.08 2.12 5.55
C SER A 558 13.37 2.00 4.05
N LEU A 559 13.87 0.85 3.58
CA LEU A 559 14.31 0.65 2.20
C LEU A 559 14.14 -0.82 1.79
N GLN A 560 13.42 -1.04 0.69
CA GLN A 560 13.22 -2.36 0.08
C GLN A 560 13.75 -2.32 -1.35
N LEU A 561 14.69 -3.21 -1.68
CA LEU A 561 15.29 -3.31 -3.03
C LEU A 561 15.12 -4.73 -3.58
N ILE A 562 14.81 -4.84 -4.86
CA ILE A 562 14.99 -6.07 -5.66
C ILE A 562 16.29 -5.93 -6.44
N LEU A 563 17.08 -7.00 -6.50
CA LEU A 563 18.34 -7.07 -7.22
C LEU A 563 18.21 -8.09 -8.35
N SER A 564 18.44 -7.68 -9.58
CA SER A 564 18.30 -8.55 -10.76
C SER A 564 19.37 -8.25 -11.81
N GLU A 565 19.46 -9.10 -12.83
CA GLU A 565 20.40 -8.92 -13.94
C GLU A 565 20.26 -7.51 -14.60
N PHE A 566 21.38 -6.91 -15.00
CA PHE A 566 21.35 -5.74 -15.90
C PHE A 566 21.36 -6.20 -17.35
N VAL A 567 20.30 -5.85 -18.09
CA VAL A 567 20.04 -6.28 -19.47
C VAL A 567 20.29 -5.08 -20.41
N GLN A 568 21.28 -5.18 -21.31
CA GLN A 568 21.94 -3.97 -21.82
C GLN A 568 21.15 -3.13 -22.84
N ASN A 569 20.32 -3.73 -23.71
CA ASN A 569 19.62 -2.97 -24.76
C ASN A 569 18.31 -2.32 -24.27
N GLY A 570 18.06 -2.28 -22.96
CA GLY A 570 16.87 -1.65 -22.37
C GLY A 570 15.60 -2.46 -22.62
N SER A 571 14.45 -1.78 -22.67
CA SER A 571 13.14 -2.40 -22.87
C SER A 571 12.65 -2.35 -24.32
N LEU A 572 11.68 -3.21 -24.66
CA LEU A 572 10.99 -3.20 -25.95
C LEU A 572 10.28 -1.86 -26.21
N ALA A 573 9.83 -1.15 -25.17
CA ALA A 573 9.23 0.18 -25.29
C ALA A 573 10.22 1.23 -25.85
N GLU A 574 11.51 1.07 -25.56
CA GLU A 574 12.59 1.97 -25.98
C GLU A 574 13.20 1.58 -27.34
N ASN A 575 12.82 0.40 -27.88
CA ASN A 575 13.34 -0.16 -29.13
C ASN A 575 12.28 -0.27 -30.24
N PRO A 576 11.58 0.80 -30.66
CA PRO A 576 10.54 0.75 -31.69
C PRO A 576 11.07 0.57 -33.13
N GLY A 577 12.38 0.43 -33.32
CA GLY A 577 13.06 0.41 -34.63
C GLY A 577 13.40 -0.99 -35.17
N LEU A 578 13.05 -2.06 -34.46
CA LEU A 578 13.48 -3.43 -34.79
C LEU A 578 12.88 -3.97 -36.10
N ASP A 579 13.65 -4.84 -36.77
CA ASP A 579 13.24 -5.65 -37.92
C ASP A 579 12.29 -6.79 -37.54
N TRP A 580 11.67 -7.44 -38.54
CA TRP A 580 10.68 -8.49 -38.30
C TRP A 580 11.28 -9.76 -37.67
N PRO A 581 12.42 -10.32 -38.15
CA PRO A 581 13.05 -11.48 -37.51
C PRO A 581 13.31 -11.30 -36.01
N ARG A 582 13.76 -10.11 -35.58
CA ARG A 582 13.91 -9.76 -34.15
C ARG A 582 12.57 -9.62 -33.43
N ARG A 583 11.59 -8.91 -33.99
CA ARG A 583 10.23 -8.79 -33.39
C ARG A 583 9.57 -10.15 -33.20
N PHE A 584 9.75 -11.07 -34.14
CA PHE A 584 9.27 -12.45 -34.03
C PHE A 584 10.00 -13.21 -32.90
N GLY A 585 11.32 -13.10 -32.81
CA GLY A 585 12.10 -13.70 -31.72
C GLY A 585 11.66 -13.18 -30.34
N ILE A 586 11.35 -11.89 -30.25
CA ILE A 586 10.80 -11.25 -29.05
C ILE A 586 9.40 -11.78 -28.71
N ALA A 587 8.52 -11.92 -29.71
CA ALA A 587 7.19 -12.52 -29.53
C ALA A 587 7.29 -13.95 -28.99
N LEU A 588 8.09 -14.82 -29.63
CA LEU A 588 8.23 -16.22 -29.26
C LEU A 588 8.90 -16.40 -27.89
N GLY A 589 10.00 -15.70 -27.60
CA GLY A 589 10.67 -15.82 -26.30
C GLY A 589 9.83 -15.25 -25.15
N THR A 590 9.07 -14.19 -25.38
CA THR A 590 8.09 -13.69 -24.39
C THR A 590 6.94 -14.68 -24.17
N ALA A 591 6.50 -15.40 -25.21
CA ALA A 591 5.52 -16.48 -25.04
C ALA A 591 6.07 -17.63 -24.19
N LYS A 592 7.32 -18.06 -24.45
CA LYS A 592 8.00 -19.11 -23.67
C LYS A 592 8.17 -18.71 -22.21
N ALA A 593 8.59 -17.47 -21.95
CA ALA A 593 8.67 -16.92 -20.59
C ALA A 593 7.35 -17.02 -19.82
N LEU A 594 6.23 -16.60 -20.42
CA LEU A 594 4.92 -16.68 -19.76
C LEU A 594 4.41 -18.13 -19.66
N SER A 595 4.68 -18.98 -20.65
CA SER A 595 4.37 -20.42 -20.60
C SER A 595 5.07 -21.10 -19.41
N PHE A 596 6.37 -20.85 -19.23
CA PHE A 596 7.14 -21.35 -18.09
C PHE A 596 6.53 -20.89 -16.75
N LEU A 597 6.26 -19.59 -16.63
CA LEU A 597 5.65 -19.00 -15.43
C LEU A 597 4.24 -19.55 -15.13
N HIS A 598 3.45 -19.89 -16.15
CA HIS A 598 2.07 -20.38 -15.99
C HIS A 598 1.93 -21.90 -15.84
N HIS A 599 2.86 -22.69 -16.37
CA HIS A 599 2.69 -24.14 -16.55
C HIS A 599 3.82 -24.99 -15.96
N ASP A 600 5.04 -24.46 -15.87
CA ASP A 600 6.21 -25.19 -15.36
C ASP A 600 6.54 -24.84 -13.90
N CYS A 601 5.94 -23.77 -13.36
CA CYS A 601 6.04 -23.35 -11.97
C CYS A 601 4.83 -23.85 -11.13
N ASP A 602 5.09 -24.45 -9.97
CA ASP A 602 4.07 -24.82 -8.97
C ASP A 602 4.30 -24.08 -7.64
N PRO A 603 3.36 -23.25 -7.15
CA PRO A 603 2.14 -22.80 -7.84
C PRO A 603 2.46 -21.81 -8.98
N PRO A 604 1.59 -21.72 -10.02
CA PRO A 604 1.78 -20.82 -11.16
C PRO A 604 2.07 -19.37 -10.81
N VAL A 605 3.07 -18.79 -11.48
CA VAL A 605 3.54 -17.42 -11.28
C VAL A 605 2.80 -16.48 -12.24
N LEU A 606 1.70 -15.91 -11.77
CA LEU A 606 1.00 -14.87 -12.54
C LEU A 606 1.80 -13.57 -12.55
N HIS A 607 1.93 -12.93 -13.72
CA HIS A 607 2.74 -11.72 -13.89
C HIS A 607 1.91 -10.44 -13.68
N LEU A 608 0.70 -10.39 -14.26
CA LEU A 608 -0.34 -9.36 -14.07
C LEU A 608 0.09 -7.92 -14.40
N ASN A 609 1.21 -7.77 -15.12
CA ASN A 609 1.84 -6.50 -15.47
C ASN A 609 2.64 -6.62 -16.79
N VAL A 610 2.21 -7.51 -17.69
CA VAL A 610 2.86 -7.79 -18.99
C VAL A 610 2.69 -6.58 -19.92
N LYS A 611 3.81 -6.00 -20.37
CA LYS A 611 3.85 -4.81 -21.25
C LYS A 611 5.26 -4.62 -21.84
N PRO A 612 5.44 -3.83 -22.93
CA PRO A 612 6.75 -3.62 -23.56
C PRO A 612 7.85 -3.04 -22.65
N SER A 613 7.51 -2.27 -21.61
CA SER A 613 8.51 -1.78 -20.64
C SER A 613 8.97 -2.84 -19.62
N ASN A 614 8.32 -4.00 -19.57
CA ASN A 614 8.70 -5.16 -18.75
C ASN A 614 9.27 -6.31 -19.59
N VAL A 615 9.46 -6.11 -20.90
CA VAL A 615 10.20 -7.03 -21.78
C VAL A 615 11.54 -6.36 -22.08
N LEU A 616 12.60 -6.81 -21.42
CA LEU A 616 13.96 -6.32 -21.63
C LEU A 616 14.65 -7.09 -22.77
N LEU A 617 15.67 -6.49 -23.39
CA LEU A 617 16.35 -7.04 -24.56
C LEU A 617 17.85 -7.23 -24.27
N GLY A 618 18.32 -8.47 -24.32
CA GLY A 618 19.74 -8.80 -24.14
C GLY A 618 20.61 -8.43 -25.36
N GLU A 619 21.90 -8.79 -25.33
CA GLU A 619 22.90 -8.33 -26.31
C GLU A 619 22.52 -8.67 -27.77
N SER A 620 21.90 -9.82 -27.99
CA SER A 620 21.45 -10.30 -29.31
C SER A 620 19.99 -9.94 -29.62
N TYR A 621 19.37 -9.08 -28.80
CA TYR A 621 17.93 -8.76 -28.79
C TYR A 621 17.01 -9.93 -28.40
N GLU A 622 17.54 -10.89 -27.66
CA GLU A 622 16.75 -11.93 -26.99
C GLU A 622 15.87 -11.32 -25.89
N PRO A 623 14.57 -11.68 -25.80
CA PRO A 623 13.68 -11.12 -24.79
C PRO A 623 13.92 -11.74 -23.42
N LYS A 624 13.93 -10.92 -22.37
CA LYS A 624 13.86 -11.33 -20.97
C LYS A 624 12.74 -10.58 -20.26
N VAL A 625 11.75 -11.31 -19.74
CA VAL A 625 10.61 -10.75 -18.99
C VAL A 625 11.02 -10.39 -17.56
N SER A 626 10.75 -9.16 -17.13
CA SER A 626 11.00 -8.64 -15.78
C SER A 626 9.68 -8.41 -15.02
N ASP A 627 9.75 -8.05 -13.73
CA ASP A 627 8.57 -7.75 -12.88
C ASP A 627 7.55 -8.90 -12.72
N TYR A 628 7.92 -10.14 -13.07
CA TYR A 628 7.08 -11.33 -12.89
C TYR A 628 6.86 -11.66 -11.40
N GLY A 629 5.73 -12.27 -11.07
CA GLY A 629 5.42 -12.75 -9.71
C GLY A 629 5.16 -11.68 -8.65
N LEU A 630 5.38 -10.38 -8.94
CA LEU A 630 5.20 -9.27 -8.00
C LEU A 630 3.72 -8.95 -7.69
N GLY A 631 2.78 -9.82 -8.02
CA GLY A 631 1.33 -9.61 -7.97
C GLY A 631 0.83 -8.95 -6.67
N LYS A 632 1.20 -9.50 -5.50
CA LYS A 632 0.82 -8.98 -4.18
C LYS A 632 1.40 -7.58 -3.85
N ILE A 633 2.42 -7.15 -4.58
CA ILE A 633 3.12 -5.87 -4.43
C ILE A 633 2.60 -4.85 -5.47
N LEU A 634 1.91 -5.31 -6.52
CA LEU A 634 1.29 -4.43 -7.52
C LEU A 634 0.22 -3.53 -6.87
N PRO A 635 0.15 -2.23 -7.23
CA PRO A 635 -0.91 -1.34 -6.74
C PRO A 635 -2.34 -1.74 -7.12
N PHE A 636 -2.52 -2.76 -7.97
CA PHE A 636 -3.74 -2.98 -8.76
C PHE A 636 -4.67 -4.06 -8.20
N LEU A 637 -4.24 -4.86 -7.21
CA LEU A 637 -5.00 -6.04 -6.75
C LEU A 637 -5.82 -5.83 -5.46
N ASP A 638 -5.67 -4.69 -4.78
CA ASP A 638 -6.60 -4.29 -3.72
C ASP A 638 -7.94 -3.80 -4.31
N ASN A 639 -9.05 -4.01 -3.58
CA ASN A 639 -10.41 -3.58 -3.98
C ASN A 639 -10.61 -2.06 -4.12
N SER A 640 -9.57 -1.26 -3.82
CA SER A 640 -9.49 0.20 -4.00
C SER A 640 -8.28 0.61 -4.88
N GLY A 641 -7.64 -0.33 -5.58
CA GLY A 641 -6.28 -0.18 -6.10
C GLY A 641 -6.12 0.55 -7.44
N LEU A 642 -7.11 0.49 -8.35
CA LEU A 642 -6.93 0.67 -9.80
C LEU A 642 -6.71 2.13 -10.28
N THR A 643 -5.62 2.76 -9.85
CA THR A 643 -4.99 3.96 -10.48
C THR A 643 -3.64 4.34 -9.83
N LYS A 644 -2.56 4.26 -10.63
CA LYS A 644 -1.36 5.15 -10.68
C LYS A 644 -0.33 4.56 -11.66
N SER A 645 -0.70 4.43 -12.95
CA SER A 645 0.22 3.99 -14.01
C SER A 645 -0.27 4.31 -15.42
N HIS A 646 0.16 5.44 -16.00
CA HIS A 646 -0.10 5.75 -17.41
C HIS A 646 0.46 4.67 -18.36
N ASN A 647 1.51 3.96 -17.94
CA ASN A 647 2.24 2.98 -18.74
C ASN A 647 1.58 1.59 -18.81
N ALA A 648 0.30 1.43 -18.42
CA ALA A 648 -0.43 0.14 -18.46
C ALA A 648 -1.79 0.22 -19.17
N VAL A 649 -2.21 1.40 -19.64
CA VAL A 649 -3.51 1.61 -20.28
C VAL A 649 -3.60 0.77 -21.56
N GLY A 650 -4.69 0.01 -21.70
CA GLY A 650 -4.94 -0.89 -22.84
C GLY A 650 -4.30 -2.29 -22.74
N TYR A 651 -3.32 -2.51 -21.86
CA TYR A 651 -2.73 -3.85 -21.64
C TYR A 651 -3.52 -4.69 -20.63
N VAL A 652 -4.18 -4.07 -19.65
CA VAL A 652 -4.93 -4.81 -18.61
C VAL A 652 -6.14 -5.53 -19.21
N ALA A 653 -6.31 -6.81 -18.85
CA ALA A 653 -7.42 -7.64 -19.33
C ALA A 653 -8.80 -7.15 -18.82
N PRO A 654 -9.87 -7.21 -19.64
CA PRO A 654 -11.20 -6.73 -19.27
C PRO A 654 -11.73 -7.29 -17.95
N GLU A 655 -11.61 -8.60 -17.71
CA GLU A 655 -12.12 -9.24 -16.49
C GLU A 655 -11.33 -8.86 -15.23
N LEU A 656 -10.04 -8.56 -15.37
CA LEU A 656 -9.20 -8.06 -14.27
C LEU A 656 -9.57 -6.61 -13.94
N ALA A 657 -9.74 -5.77 -14.96
CA ALA A 657 -10.14 -4.36 -14.81
C ALA A 657 -11.58 -4.17 -14.31
N GLN A 658 -12.52 -5.06 -14.69
CA GLN A 658 -13.95 -4.93 -14.39
C GLN A 658 -14.39 -5.72 -13.15
N THR A 659 -13.74 -6.85 -12.85
CA THR A 659 -14.24 -7.81 -11.83
C THR A 659 -13.17 -8.31 -10.86
N MET A 660 -11.95 -7.75 -10.90
CA MET A 660 -10.80 -8.17 -10.08
C MET A 660 -10.48 -9.68 -10.17
N ARG A 661 -10.92 -10.35 -11.25
CA ARG A 661 -10.69 -11.78 -11.45
C ARG A 661 -9.27 -11.99 -11.98
N VAL A 662 -8.42 -12.48 -11.10
CA VAL A 662 -7.03 -12.86 -11.40
C VAL A 662 -7.01 -14.28 -12.01
N SER A 663 -6.35 -14.43 -13.16
CA SER A 663 -6.10 -15.71 -13.84
C SER A 663 -4.92 -15.59 -14.81
N GLU A 664 -4.41 -16.71 -15.29
CA GLU A 664 -3.40 -16.79 -16.35
C GLU A 664 -3.90 -16.16 -17.67
N LYS A 665 -5.21 -16.20 -17.93
CA LYS A 665 -5.84 -15.56 -19.10
C LYS A 665 -5.68 -14.03 -19.13
N CYS A 666 -5.41 -13.40 -17.98
CA CYS A 666 -5.14 -11.97 -17.90
C CYS A 666 -3.78 -11.61 -18.55
N ASP A 667 -2.77 -12.45 -18.34
CA ASP A 667 -1.46 -12.33 -18.97
C ASP A 667 -1.52 -12.66 -20.46
N VAL A 668 -2.33 -13.67 -20.87
CA VAL A 668 -2.57 -14.01 -22.29
C VAL A 668 -3.14 -12.81 -23.07
N TYR A 669 -4.10 -12.08 -22.49
CA TYR A 669 -4.64 -10.86 -23.10
C TYR A 669 -3.55 -9.80 -23.26
N SER A 670 -2.83 -9.52 -22.16
CA SER A 670 -1.77 -8.52 -22.13
C SER A 670 -0.68 -8.80 -23.17
N TYR A 671 -0.29 -10.07 -23.31
CA TYR A 671 0.61 -10.58 -24.34
C TYR A 671 0.05 -10.42 -25.76
N GLY A 672 -1.24 -10.69 -25.97
CA GLY A 672 -1.92 -10.46 -27.25
C GLY A 672 -1.85 -9.01 -27.72
N VAL A 673 -1.95 -8.04 -26.79
CA VAL A 673 -1.75 -6.61 -27.10
C VAL A 673 -0.30 -6.34 -27.53
N ILE A 674 0.70 -6.99 -26.92
CA ILE A 674 2.11 -6.90 -27.37
C ILE A 674 2.28 -7.45 -28.80
N LEU A 675 1.65 -8.59 -29.14
CA LEU A 675 1.69 -9.11 -30.52
C LEU A 675 1.15 -8.10 -31.55
N LEU A 676 0.01 -7.46 -31.25
CA LEU A 676 -0.56 -6.44 -32.12
C LEU A 676 0.36 -5.22 -32.24
N GLY A 677 0.97 -4.77 -31.14
CA GLY A 677 1.96 -3.68 -31.14
C GLY A 677 3.21 -4.01 -31.96
N LEU A 678 3.75 -5.23 -31.85
CA LEU A 678 4.92 -5.70 -32.61
C LEU A 678 4.67 -5.70 -34.12
N VAL A 679 3.50 -6.18 -34.57
CA VAL A 679 3.16 -6.26 -36.01
C VAL A 679 2.80 -4.90 -36.61
N THR A 680 2.07 -4.06 -35.87
CA THR A 680 1.57 -2.76 -36.38
C THR A 680 2.53 -1.60 -36.14
N GLY A 681 3.43 -1.71 -35.16
CA GLY A 681 4.30 -0.62 -34.72
C GLY A 681 3.59 0.49 -33.92
N ARG A 682 2.35 0.24 -33.47
CA ARG A 682 1.45 1.20 -32.80
C ARG A 682 1.36 1.00 -31.28
N GLY A 683 0.87 2.03 -30.59
CA GLY A 683 0.45 1.93 -29.18
C GLY A 683 -0.87 1.15 -29.01
N PRO A 684 -1.18 0.67 -27.79
CA PRO A 684 -2.44 -0.04 -27.52
C PRO A 684 -3.67 0.90 -27.59
N VAL A 685 -3.43 2.19 -27.38
CA VAL A 685 -4.40 3.29 -27.41
C VAL A 685 -3.71 4.48 -28.06
N GLU A 686 -4.31 5.05 -29.10
CA GLU A 686 -3.79 6.22 -29.83
C GLU A 686 -4.88 7.28 -29.96
N SER A 687 -4.59 8.52 -29.56
CA SER A 687 -5.51 9.67 -29.76
C SER A 687 -5.22 10.32 -31.10
N SER A 688 -6.22 10.45 -31.98
CA SER A 688 -6.02 11.01 -33.33
C SER A 688 -6.45 12.48 -33.43
N PRO A 689 -5.53 13.42 -33.72
CA PRO A 689 -5.90 14.75 -34.21
C PRO A 689 -6.49 14.64 -35.63
N PRO A 690 -7.55 15.38 -35.98
CA PRO A 690 -8.07 16.56 -35.26
C PRO A 690 -9.29 16.29 -34.37
N GLU A 691 -9.84 15.07 -34.34
CA GLU A 691 -11.17 14.80 -33.77
C GLU A 691 -11.14 14.33 -32.30
N ASN A 692 -9.95 14.14 -31.72
CA ASN A 692 -9.75 13.65 -30.34
C ASN A 692 -10.31 12.23 -30.10
N GLU A 693 -10.60 11.48 -31.15
CA GLU A 693 -11.03 10.08 -31.06
C GLU A 693 -9.91 9.21 -30.46
N VAL A 694 -10.29 8.35 -29.51
CA VAL A 694 -9.40 7.43 -28.79
C VAL A 694 -9.50 6.05 -29.45
N VAL A 695 -8.51 5.73 -30.29
CA VAL A 695 -8.49 4.48 -31.05
C VAL A 695 -7.83 3.37 -30.23
N VAL A 696 -8.59 2.33 -29.87
CA VAL A 696 -8.09 1.12 -29.23
C VAL A 696 -7.58 0.14 -30.29
N LEU A 697 -6.31 -0.27 -30.19
CA LEU A 697 -5.62 -1.06 -31.22
C LEU A 697 -6.33 -2.38 -31.55
N CYS A 698 -6.79 -3.11 -30.54
CA CYS A 698 -7.48 -4.40 -30.71
C CYS A 698 -8.74 -4.26 -31.58
N SER A 699 -9.57 -3.25 -31.28
CA SER A 699 -10.80 -2.97 -32.03
C SER A 699 -10.53 -2.48 -33.44
N HIS A 700 -9.52 -1.62 -33.61
CA HIS A 700 -9.11 -1.10 -34.92
C HIS A 700 -8.60 -2.22 -35.84
N VAL A 701 -7.70 -3.08 -35.34
CA VAL A 701 -7.16 -4.21 -36.11
C VAL A 701 -8.22 -5.26 -36.40
N ARG A 702 -9.10 -5.59 -35.43
CA ARG A 702 -10.24 -6.50 -35.64
C ARG A 702 -11.14 -6.01 -36.77
N GLY A 703 -11.56 -4.74 -36.72
CA GLY A 703 -12.41 -4.12 -37.72
C GLY A 703 -11.76 -3.90 -39.10
N LEU A 704 -10.43 -3.98 -39.24
CA LEU A 704 -9.73 -3.98 -40.54
C LEU A 704 -9.51 -5.40 -41.09
N MET A 705 -9.25 -6.37 -40.22
CA MET A 705 -9.19 -7.79 -40.56
C MET A 705 -10.55 -8.30 -41.10
N GLU A 706 -11.65 -7.93 -40.46
CA GLU A 706 -13.03 -8.24 -40.91
C GLU A 706 -13.36 -7.65 -42.29
N ARG A 707 -12.72 -6.54 -42.67
CA ARG A 707 -12.86 -5.90 -43.99
C ARG A 707 -11.83 -6.38 -45.02
N GLY A 708 -10.99 -7.36 -44.68
CA GLY A 708 -9.93 -7.88 -45.56
C GLY A 708 -8.71 -6.96 -45.72
N ALA A 709 -8.67 -5.82 -45.02
CA ALA A 709 -7.64 -4.79 -45.11
C ALA A 709 -6.49 -4.97 -44.08
N GLY A 710 -6.35 -6.15 -43.48
CA GLY A 710 -5.36 -6.42 -42.41
C GLY A 710 -3.90 -6.15 -42.80
N SER A 711 -3.56 -6.27 -44.08
CA SER A 711 -2.24 -5.92 -44.60
C SER A 711 -1.95 -4.41 -44.60
N GLU A 712 -2.95 -3.54 -44.42
CA GLU A 712 -2.77 -2.09 -44.27
C GLU A 712 -2.33 -1.71 -42.84
N CYS A 713 -2.62 -2.56 -41.85
CA CYS A 713 -2.22 -2.38 -40.45
C CYS A 713 -0.71 -2.58 -40.20
N LEU A 714 -0.01 -3.27 -41.11
CA LEU A 714 1.40 -3.65 -40.94
C LEU A 714 2.33 -2.45 -40.83
N ASP A 715 3.32 -2.53 -39.94
CA ASP A 715 4.33 -1.49 -39.74
C ASP A 715 5.08 -1.20 -41.06
N ARG A 716 4.84 -0.01 -41.61
CA ARG A 716 5.41 0.43 -42.91
C ARG A 716 6.94 0.50 -42.91
N ARG A 717 7.60 0.42 -41.75
CA ARG A 717 9.07 0.33 -41.63
C ARG A 717 9.57 -1.07 -42.00
N LEU A 718 8.84 -2.13 -41.64
CA LEU A 718 9.21 -3.53 -41.93
C LEU A 718 9.18 -3.83 -43.44
N ARG A 719 8.22 -3.23 -44.15
CA ARG A 719 8.05 -3.30 -45.61
C ARG A 719 9.23 -2.80 -46.46
N ARG A 720 10.25 -2.17 -45.85
CA ARG A 720 11.46 -1.70 -46.56
C ARG A 720 12.62 -2.69 -46.57
N GLY A 721 12.48 -3.85 -45.91
CA GLY A 721 13.54 -4.88 -45.86
C GLY A 721 13.06 -6.34 -45.89
N GLY A 722 11.77 -6.61 -45.66
CA GLY A 722 11.20 -7.97 -45.74
C GLY A 722 10.69 -8.36 -47.14
N GLY A 723 10.51 -9.66 -47.35
CA GLY A 723 9.86 -10.26 -48.53
C GLY A 723 8.39 -10.64 -48.28
N PHE A 724 7.78 -11.29 -49.26
CA PHE A 724 6.37 -11.73 -49.17
C PHE A 724 6.11 -12.75 -48.04
N ALA A 725 7.11 -13.52 -47.61
CA ALA A 725 7.00 -14.46 -46.49
C ALA A 725 6.74 -13.72 -45.16
N ASP A 726 7.48 -12.63 -44.91
CA ASP A 726 7.35 -11.83 -43.68
C ASP A 726 5.93 -11.24 -43.54
N GLU A 727 5.27 -10.84 -44.64
CA GLU A 727 3.89 -10.34 -44.59
C GLU A 727 2.88 -11.44 -44.21
N ASN A 728 3.10 -12.69 -44.62
CA ASN A 728 2.23 -13.80 -44.23
C ASN A 728 2.42 -14.15 -42.73
N GLU A 729 3.67 -14.26 -42.27
CA GLU A 729 3.96 -14.45 -40.84
C GLU A 729 3.33 -13.33 -39.99
N MET A 730 3.53 -12.06 -40.38
CA MET A 730 2.94 -10.91 -39.69
C MET A 730 1.41 -11.01 -39.60
N VAL A 731 0.72 -11.41 -40.67
CA VAL A 731 -0.74 -11.58 -40.67
C VAL A 731 -1.18 -12.78 -39.82
N GLN A 732 -0.41 -13.86 -39.74
CA GLN A 732 -0.69 -14.99 -38.84
C GLN A 732 -0.48 -14.60 -37.37
N VAL A 733 0.60 -13.90 -37.04
CA VAL A 733 0.86 -13.38 -35.67
C VAL A 733 -0.21 -12.35 -35.27
N MET A 734 -0.68 -11.51 -36.20
CA MET A 734 -1.79 -10.58 -35.95
C MET A 734 -3.10 -11.31 -35.61
N LYS A 735 -3.42 -12.40 -36.31
CA LYS A 735 -4.58 -13.26 -35.98
C LYS A 735 -4.45 -13.85 -34.58
N LEU A 736 -3.28 -14.35 -34.21
CA LEU A 736 -3.01 -14.86 -32.86
C LEU A 736 -3.20 -13.77 -31.80
N GLY A 737 -2.69 -12.55 -32.04
CA GLY A 737 -2.91 -11.39 -31.17
C GLY A 737 -4.39 -11.06 -30.97
N LEU A 738 -5.23 -11.16 -32.01
CA LEU A 738 -6.69 -10.97 -31.91
C LEU A 738 -7.41 -12.08 -31.13
N ILE A 739 -6.93 -13.33 -31.19
CA ILE A 739 -7.48 -14.46 -30.41
C ILE A 739 -7.09 -14.31 -28.93
N CYS A 740 -5.83 -13.98 -28.65
CA CYS A 740 -5.35 -13.70 -27.29
C CYS A 740 -6.08 -12.49 -26.67
N THR A 741 -6.48 -11.49 -27.47
CA THR A 741 -7.28 -10.33 -27.04
C THR A 741 -8.80 -10.53 -27.18
N CYS A 742 -9.30 -11.77 -27.10
CA CYS A 742 -10.74 -12.01 -27.02
C CYS A 742 -11.33 -11.50 -25.70
N GLU A 743 -12.52 -10.89 -25.73
CA GLU A 743 -13.24 -10.43 -24.54
C GLU A 743 -13.55 -11.59 -23.58
N THR A 744 -13.84 -12.78 -24.11
CA THR A 744 -14.18 -13.97 -23.32
C THR A 744 -12.91 -14.73 -22.91
N PRO A 745 -12.53 -14.80 -21.62
CA PRO A 745 -11.23 -15.35 -21.21
C PRO A 745 -11.06 -16.84 -21.55
N SER A 746 -12.15 -17.61 -21.53
CA SER A 746 -12.15 -19.04 -21.88
C SER A 746 -12.02 -19.32 -23.39
N GLN A 747 -12.07 -18.29 -24.25
CA GLN A 747 -11.76 -18.40 -25.68
C GLN A 747 -10.30 -18.04 -26.00
N ARG A 748 -9.54 -17.52 -25.04
CA ARG A 748 -8.11 -17.26 -25.19
C ARG A 748 -7.33 -18.57 -24.98
N PRO A 749 -6.28 -18.87 -25.76
CA PRO A 749 -5.42 -20.03 -25.57
C PRO A 749 -4.69 -20.00 -24.20
N SER A 750 -4.07 -21.10 -23.82
CA SER A 750 -2.98 -21.15 -22.83
C SER A 750 -1.68 -20.60 -23.44
N MET A 751 -0.70 -20.21 -22.62
CA MET A 751 0.58 -19.74 -23.16
C MET A 751 1.38 -20.87 -23.82
N ALA A 752 1.19 -22.13 -23.40
CA ALA A 752 1.73 -23.30 -24.10
C ALA A 752 1.18 -23.43 -25.55
N GLU A 753 -0.12 -23.28 -25.75
CA GLU A 753 -0.74 -23.27 -27.09
C GLU A 753 -0.27 -22.07 -27.93
N VAL A 754 -0.08 -20.90 -27.32
CA VAL A 754 0.50 -19.70 -27.99
C VAL A 754 1.91 -19.97 -28.51
N VAL A 755 2.78 -20.63 -27.72
CA VAL A 755 4.12 -21.04 -28.16
C VAL A 755 4.02 -21.99 -29.36
N GLN A 756 3.18 -23.02 -29.29
CA GLN A 756 3.01 -23.99 -30.38
C GLN A 756 2.53 -23.34 -31.70
N VAL A 757 1.59 -22.40 -31.63
CA VAL A 757 1.12 -21.67 -32.83
C VAL A 757 2.23 -20.81 -33.42
N LEU A 758 3.04 -20.12 -32.60
CA LEU A 758 4.17 -19.33 -33.08
C LEU A 758 5.26 -20.22 -33.71
N GLU A 759 5.54 -21.38 -33.12
CA GLU A 759 6.50 -22.32 -33.70
C GLU A 759 5.99 -22.92 -35.03
N SER A 760 4.69 -23.18 -35.18
CA SER A 760 4.10 -23.56 -36.49
C SER A 760 4.28 -22.47 -37.53
N ILE A 761 3.92 -21.22 -37.22
CA ILE A 761 3.99 -20.07 -38.14
C ILE A 761 5.37 -19.94 -38.81
N ARG A 762 6.45 -20.24 -38.08
CA ARG A 762 7.83 -20.13 -38.56
C ARG A 762 8.43 -21.44 -39.09
N ASN A 763 7.73 -22.56 -38.92
CA ASN A 763 8.03 -23.82 -39.63
C ASN A 763 7.32 -23.87 -40.99
N ASP A 764 6.20 -23.17 -41.14
CA ASP A 764 5.43 -23.05 -42.40
C ASP A 764 6.01 -22.00 -43.39
N SER A 765 7.10 -21.31 -43.02
CA SER A 765 7.71 -20.19 -43.77
C SER A 765 9.16 -20.42 -44.26
N VAL A 766 9.70 -21.62 -44.05
CA VAL A 766 11.08 -22.06 -44.42
C VAL A 766 11.07 -23.06 -45.57
#